data_AF-A0A661TER0-F1
#
_entry.id   AF-A0A661TER0-F1
#
_cell.length_a   1.000
_cell.length_b   1.000
_cell.length_c   1.000
_cell.angle_alpha   90.00
_cell.angle_beta   90.00
_cell.angle_gamma   90.00
#
_symmetry.space_group_name_H-M   'P 1'
#
loop_
_entity.id
_entity.type
_entity.pdbx_description
1 polymer ?
#
loop_
_entity_poly.entity_id
_entity_poly.type
_entity_poly.pdbx_seq_one_letter_code
_entity_poly.pdbx_strand_id
1 'polypeptide(L)'
;MWSCKKTPVFGSFSISWLIASFRPTATGSDGSRFRQVKRLPRKKALKGVMGSYQSPKEEIKRSADVVELIGQYVKLRKAGRNYVGLCPFHAEKDPSFTVNPQRQTFHCFGCKKGGDIFDFWMEYHSTSFPEALRDLAERYHIPLSEGYSAEAEKKRMEERDAVFRINEIAAGYFQQTLRHPSAGKPARDYLKKRRIPDETISMCRLGFAADKWDGLIRVLADQHIDMETAVRAGVVVKKEGGGYYDRFRGRLIFPIIDQRQQVIGFGGRVLDDSLPKYLNSPESPVFHKAETLYGLHASFNAIREKGRAVLVEGYMDWISLRKHGLKEAVATLGTALTDRHVRKLKGYAKEAIVVFDSDESGKSAMLRSLYVFSNEGLAARAVVLPDGHDPDSLVNERGLDTFENLLDQGVPIFDFFLEQKLTEAKSDEGKVRALREILPALSEIRDFALRSLYVRRLSERSGIREEVILAELKTGDKQRAPKGQLIPEKENSGGTAQKKPPIGDLQVLSLLLYYPDTIPRLMKCDCRILVSDPQISELVDLIFEKYLQQGGFSPETLLDDMVNDGAKERLMETLHRPSVVFSEQDAIQCVTELEEKAHKKKIAASFRKVKGDLVAQNELLKLKRQGPPGPEQARD
;
A
#
# COMPACT_ATOMS: atom_id res chain seq x y z
N MET A 1 29.70 60.68 -35.84
CA MET A 1 30.50 60.32 -37.03
C MET A 1 30.46 58.80 -37.13
N TRP A 2 29.54 58.25 -37.96
CA TRP A 2 29.79 57.64 -39.29
C TRP A 2 30.66 56.37 -39.23
N SER A 3 30.41 55.22 -39.90
CA SER A 3 29.29 54.59 -40.62
C SER A 3 29.82 53.24 -41.18
N CYS A 4 28.92 52.31 -41.55
CA CYS A 4 29.06 51.19 -42.53
C CYS A 4 29.90 49.95 -42.17
N LYS A 5 29.62 48.72 -42.66
CA LYS A 5 28.48 47.97 -43.25
C LYS A 5 29.05 46.59 -43.67
N LYS A 6 28.32 45.49 -43.47
CA LYS A 6 27.97 44.39 -44.43
C LYS A 6 27.91 42.97 -43.81
N THR A 7 26.80 42.30 -44.14
CA THR A 7 26.42 40.86 -44.14
C THR A 7 27.23 40.04 -45.18
N PRO A 8 27.24 38.68 -45.25
CA PRO A 8 26.06 37.78 -45.24
C PRO A 8 26.17 36.31 -44.69
N VAL A 9 24.96 35.74 -44.49
CA VAL A 9 24.42 34.37 -44.68
C VAL A 9 25.36 33.16 -44.83
N PHE A 10 25.08 32.08 -44.07
CA PHE A 10 25.32 30.69 -44.50
C PHE A 10 24.16 29.75 -44.11
N GLY A 11 23.77 28.90 -45.06
CA GLY A 11 22.75 27.86 -44.95
C GLY A 11 23.33 26.46 -44.78
N SER A 12 22.40 25.55 -44.49
CA SER A 12 22.46 24.08 -44.40
C SER A 12 23.21 23.35 -45.52
N PHE A 13 23.77 22.15 -45.25
CA PHE A 13 23.45 20.90 -45.97
C PHE A 13 24.12 19.65 -45.37
N SER A 14 23.46 18.53 -45.63
CA SER A 14 23.63 17.12 -45.24
C SER A 14 24.81 16.39 -45.91
N ILE A 15 25.32 15.30 -45.30
CA ILE A 15 26.06 14.24 -45.99
C ILE A 15 25.58 12.85 -45.50
N SER A 16 25.40 11.97 -46.47
CA SER A 16 24.86 10.61 -46.45
C SER A 16 25.94 9.61 -46.96
N TRP A 17 25.59 8.32 -47.01
CA TRP A 17 26.17 7.21 -47.82
C TRP A 17 26.95 6.04 -47.13
N LEU A 18 26.23 4.92 -47.05
CA LEU A 18 26.41 3.64 -47.79
C LEU A 18 27.43 2.54 -47.41
N ILE A 19 26.88 1.33 -47.52
CA ILE A 19 27.37 -0.04 -47.33
C ILE A 19 28.25 -0.52 -48.50
N ALA A 20 29.28 -1.32 -48.22
CA ALA A 20 29.75 -2.38 -49.12
C ALA A 20 30.53 -3.50 -48.41
N SER A 21 30.26 -4.72 -48.88
CA SER A 21 30.64 -6.07 -48.48
C SER A 21 32.11 -6.47 -48.66
N PHE A 22 32.56 -7.50 -47.94
CA PHE A 22 33.65 -8.40 -48.39
C PHE A 22 33.43 -9.87 -47.93
N ARG A 23 33.65 -10.80 -48.86
CA ARG A 23 33.82 -12.27 -48.72
C ARG A 23 35.14 -12.64 -49.43
N PRO A 24 35.81 -13.77 -49.11
CA PRO A 24 35.66 -14.99 -49.97
C PRO A 24 35.89 -16.37 -49.26
N THR A 25 35.09 -17.40 -49.65
CA THR A 25 35.42 -18.75 -50.23
C THR A 25 36.00 -19.82 -49.27
N ALA A 26 35.61 -21.10 -49.16
CA ALA A 26 34.79 -22.14 -49.83
C ALA A 26 35.65 -23.41 -50.10
N THR A 27 35.26 -24.57 -49.57
CA THR A 27 35.19 -25.94 -50.19
C THR A 27 34.81 -26.98 -49.11
N GLY A 28 33.70 -27.72 -49.27
CA GLY A 28 33.68 -29.17 -49.60
C GLY A 28 32.78 -29.92 -48.59
N SER A 29 31.53 -30.26 -48.94
CA SER A 29 31.00 -31.57 -49.35
C SER A 29 30.64 -32.57 -48.23
N ASP A 30 29.33 -32.89 -48.20
CA ASP A 30 28.72 -34.23 -48.03
C ASP A 30 28.06 -34.65 -46.69
N GLY A 31 26.85 -35.21 -46.84
CA GLY A 31 26.42 -36.44 -46.16
C GLY A 31 25.91 -36.45 -44.72
N SER A 32 24.58 -36.29 -44.56
CA SER A 32 23.65 -37.16 -43.78
C SER A 32 23.86 -37.51 -42.28
N ARG A 33 22.71 -37.73 -41.62
CA ARG A 33 22.44 -38.58 -40.43
C ARG A 33 22.57 -38.01 -39.01
N PHE A 34 21.38 -37.93 -38.41
CA PHE A 34 20.95 -38.52 -37.13
C PHE A 34 21.70 -38.21 -35.82
N ARG A 35 20.91 -37.62 -34.90
CA ARG A 35 20.78 -37.91 -33.45
C ARG A 35 22.03 -38.34 -32.69
N GLN A 36 22.42 -37.51 -31.72
CA GLN A 36 22.55 -37.93 -30.31
C GLN A 36 22.75 -36.71 -29.39
N VAL A 37 21.74 -36.41 -28.58
CA VAL A 37 21.89 -35.48 -27.44
C VAL A 37 22.61 -36.22 -26.32
N LYS A 38 23.86 -35.86 -26.05
CA LYS A 38 24.59 -36.26 -24.84
C LYS A 38 24.04 -35.47 -23.65
N ARG A 39 23.49 -36.19 -22.66
CA ARG A 39 23.26 -35.68 -21.29
C ARG A 39 24.58 -35.57 -20.54
N LEU A 40 24.74 -34.50 -19.74
CA LEU A 40 25.41 -34.40 -18.42
C LEU A 40 25.46 -32.90 -18.01
N PRO A 41 25.54 -32.51 -16.72
CA PRO A 41 24.86 -33.02 -15.53
C PRO A 41 24.04 -31.92 -14.79
N ARG A 42 22.95 -32.33 -14.13
CA ARG A 42 22.24 -31.54 -13.12
C ARG A 42 23.15 -31.23 -11.93
N LYS A 43 23.45 -29.95 -11.67
CA LYS A 43 23.60 -29.30 -10.35
C LYS A 43 24.36 -27.96 -10.51
N LYS A 44 23.60 -26.85 -10.57
CA LYS A 44 23.94 -25.49 -10.10
C LYS A 44 22.98 -24.49 -10.77
N ALA A 45 21.80 -24.31 -10.18
CA ALA A 45 20.93 -23.12 -10.38
C ALA A 45 19.72 -23.23 -9.45
N LEU A 46 19.97 -23.28 -8.14
CA LEU A 46 18.94 -23.11 -7.10
C LEU A 46 19.56 -22.19 -6.05
N LYS A 47 19.73 -20.92 -6.44
CA LYS A 47 20.01 -19.77 -5.58
C LYS A 47 19.72 -18.52 -6.43
N GLY A 48 18.77 -17.71 -5.97
CA GLY A 48 18.04 -16.73 -6.78
C GLY A 48 16.78 -17.42 -7.27
N VAL A 49 15.67 -17.39 -6.55
CA VAL A 49 14.87 -16.19 -6.32
C VAL A 49 14.16 -16.31 -4.96
N MET A 50 14.56 -15.48 -4.01
CA MET A 50 13.76 -15.05 -2.84
C MET A 50 14.40 -13.72 -2.38
N GLY A 51 14.27 -12.69 -3.21
CA GLY A 51 14.69 -11.32 -2.91
C GLY A 51 13.48 -10.47 -2.59
N SER A 52 13.36 -10.05 -1.34
CA SER A 52 12.35 -9.13 -0.82
C SER A 52 12.37 -7.79 -1.57
N TYR A 53 11.20 -7.21 -1.85
CA TYR A 53 11.09 -5.77 -2.12
C TYR A 53 11.51 -4.99 -0.87
N GLN A 54 12.80 -4.68 -0.77
CA GLN A 54 13.34 -3.72 0.19
C GLN A 54 13.63 -2.44 -0.57
N SER A 55 13.31 -1.30 0.06
CA SER A 55 13.79 -0.02 -0.44
C SER A 55 15.32 -0.08 -0.51
N PRO A 56 15.99 0.44 -1.56
CA PRO A 56 17.46 0.49 -1.61
C PRO A 56 18.08 1.08 -0.33
N LYS A 57 17.38 2.01 0.31
CA LYS A 57 17.72 2.56 1.63
C LYS A 57 17.80 1.48 2.73
N GLU A 58 16.83 0.59 2.79
CA GLU A 58 16.78 -0.48 3.79
C GLU A 58 17.84 -1.54 3.52
N GLU A 59 18.08 -1.84 2.24
CA GLU A 59 19.13 -2.77 1.83
C GLU A 59 20.52 -2.22 2.22
N ILE A 60 20.76 -0.93 1.99
CA ILE A 60 22.00 -0.25 2.44
C ILE A 60 22.13 -0.33 3.96
N LYS A 61 21.06 -0.07 4.72
CA LYS A 61 21.10 -0.17 6.20
C LYS A 61 21.36 -1.57 6.73
N ARG A 62 21.06 -2.61 5.95
CA ARG A 62 21.34 -4.00 6.32
C ARG A 62 22.75 -4.42 5.95
N SER A 63 23.25 -3.91 4.83
CA SER A 63 24.59 -4.22 4.32
C SER A 63 25.68 -3.41 5.03
N ALA A 64 25.36 -2.22 5.53
CA ALA A 64 26.29 -1.34 6.21
C ALA A 64 26.39 -1.61 7.71
N ASP A 65 27.61 -1.66 8.24
CA ASP A 65 27.88 -1.55 9.68
C ASP A 65 28.26 -0.10 10.02
N VAL A 66 27.47 0.56 10.87
CA VAL A 66 27.69 1.95 11.30
C VAL A 66 29.06 2.15 11.97
N VAL A 67 29.58 1.15 12.71
CA VAL A 67 30.87 1.25 13.40
C VAL A 67 32.00 1.17 12.40
N GLU A 68 31.90 0.26 11.44
CA GLU A 68 32.90 0.11 10.38
C GLU A 68 32.94 1.35 9.48
N LEU A 69 31.77 1.81 9.03
CA LEU A 69 31.65 2.99 8.16
C LEU A 69 32.23 4.23 8.83
N ILE A 70 31.82 4.52 10.07
CA ILE A 70 32.29 5.70 10.80
C ILE A 70 33.76 5.56 11.21
N GLY A 71 34.20 4.34 11.56
CA GLY A 71 35.56 4.05 12.01
C GLY A 71 36.65 4.36 10.98
N GLN A 72 36.28 4.52 9.71
CA GLN A 72 37.18 4.97 8.65
C GLN A 72 37.50 6.47 8.70
N TYR A 73 36.62 7.27 9.29
CA TYR A 73 36.73 8.72 9.36
C TYR A 73 37.05 9.22 10.77
N VAL A 74 36.56 8.50 11.78
CA VAL A 74 36.72 8.85 13.19
C VAL A 74 37.48 7.73 13.88
N LYS A 75 38.56 8.07 14.59
CA LYS A 75 39.29 7.10 15.41
C LYS A 75 38.45 6.70 16.62
N LEU A 76 37.76 5.57 16.50
CA LEU A 76 36.88 5.02 17.52
C LEU A 76 37.63 4.09 18.47
N ARG A 77 37.41 4.24 19.78
CA ARG A 77 37.85 3.31 20.82
C ARG A 77 36.65 2.61 21.46
N LYS A 78 36.77 1.32 21.72
CA LYS A 78 35.70 0.55 22.37
C LYS A 78 35.55 0.99 23.84
N ALA A 79 34.33 1.32 24.25
CA ALA A 79 33.98 1.72 25.61
C ALA A 79 32.69 1.00 26.03
N GLY A 80 32.84 -0.13 26.71
CA GLY A 80 31.73 -1.01 27.07
C GLY A 80 31.02 -1.58 25.84
N ARG A 81 29.71 -1.31 25.72
CA ARG A 81 28.87 -1.74 24.59
C ARG A 81 28.92 -0.80 23.38
N ASN A 82 29.52 0.38 23.54
CA ASN A 82 29.59 1.42 22.51
C ASN A 82 31.02 1.66 22.06
N TYR A 83 31.18 2.46 21.01
CA TYR A 83 32.43 3.01 20.56
C TYR A 83 32.41 4.53 20.77
N VAL A 84 33.55 5.11 21.16
CA VAL A 84 33.66 6.54 21.47
C VAL A 84 34.84 7.15 20.71
N GLY A 85 34.70 8.39 20.24
CA GLY A 85 35.74 9.13 19.53
C GLY A 85 35.58 10.65 19.70
N LEU A 86 36.48 11.41 19.10
CA LEU A 86 36.31 12.85 18.94
C LEU A 86 35.27 13.11 17.85
N CYS A 87 34.38 14.07 18.07
CA CYS A 87 33.35 14.42 17.12
C CYS A 87 33.93 15.07 15.86
N PRO A 88 33.57 14.59 14.66
CA PRO A 88 34.01 15.22 13.41
C PRO A 88 33.25 16.51 13.09
N PHE A 89 32.15 16.80 13.79
CA PHE A 89 31.22 17.89 13.45
C PHE A 89 31.40 19.15 14.28
N HIS A 90 32.24 19.11 15.31
CA HIS A 90 32.59 20.28 16.11
C HIS A 90 33.95 20.05 16.78
N ALA A 91 34.69 21.12 17.06
CA ALA A 91 35.98 21.04 17.70
C ALA A 91 35.82 20.78 19.21
N GLU A 92 36.38 19.68 19.69
CA GLU A 92 36.42 19.30 21.11
C GLU A 92 37.76 18.67 21.48
N LYS A 93 38.11 18.72 22.78
CA LYS A 93 39.32 18.08 23.32
C LYS A 93 39.03 16.72 23.95
N ASP A 94 37.85 16.56 24.52
CA ASP A 94 37.39 15.33 25.18
C ASP A 94 36.43 14.56 24.26
N PRO A 95 36.59 13.24 24.09
CA PRO A 95 35.72 12.43 23.23
C PRO A 95 34.25 12.43 23.68
N SER A 96 33.35 13.05 22.91
CA SER A 96 31.91 13.04 23.18
C SER A 96 31.08 12.33 22.10
N PHE A 97 31.71 11.87 21.02
CA PHE A 97 31.05 11.19 19.91
C PHE A 97 30.92 9.69 20.19
N THR A 98 29.68 9.20 20.28
CA THR A 98 29.38 7.81 20.63
C THR A 98 28.66 7.07 19.51
N VAL A 99 29.12 5.87 19.15
CA VAL A 99 28.51 4.98 18.16
C VAL A 99 28.03 3.71 18.82
N ASN A 100 26.77 3.33 18.57
CA ASN A 100 26.14 2.14 19.12
C ASN A 100 25.96 1.08 18.01
N PRO A 101 26.71 -0.05 18.06
CA PRO A 101 26.63 -1.10 17.03
C PRO A 101 25.29 -1.85 17.04
N GLN A 102 24.65 -1.98 18.20
CA GLN A 102 23.38 -2.72 18.32
C GLN A 102 22.21 -1.93 17.73
N ARG A 103 22.22 -0.61 17.91
CA ARG A 103 21.19 0.30 17.40
C ARG A 103 21.48 0.80 15.99
N GLN A 104 22.69 0.58 15.47
CA GLN A 104 23.16 1.08 14.18
C GLN A 104 23.02 2.62 14.08
N THR A 105 23.41 3.34 15.14
CA THR A 105 23.28 4.80 15.26
C THR A 105 24.49 5.45 15.93
N PHE A 106 24.71 6.74 15.68
CA PHE A 106 25.66 7.59 16.41
C PHE A 106 24.97 8.74 17.14
N HIS A 107 25.63 9.30 18.15
CA HIS A 107 25.21 10.50 18.85
C HIS A 107 26.42 11.21 19.48
N CYS A 108 26.51 12.52 19.33
CA CYS A 108 27.50 13.38 19.94
C CYS A 108 26.92 14.11 21.16
N PHE A 109 27.52 13.93 22.34
CA PHE A 109 27.04 14.59 23.55
C PHE A 109 27.42 16.08 23.64
N GLY A 110 28.48 16.52 22.94
CA GLY A 110 28.83 17.94 22.84
C GLY A 110 27.88 18.75 21.95
N CYS A 111 27.83 18.45 20.64
CA CYS A 111 27.04 19.21 19.68
C CYS A 111 25.60 18.70 19.44
N LYS A 112 25.18 17.62 20.10
CA LYS A 112 23.85 16.98 20.00
C LYS A 112 23.48 16.40 18.63
N LYS A 113 24.40 16.39 17.66
CA LYS A 113 24.17 15.70 16.37
C LYS A 113 24.12 14.19 16.60
N GLY A 114 23.19 13.51 15.93
CA GLY A 114 23.00 12.07 16.04
C GLY A 114 22.05 11.54 14.97
N GLY A 115 22.18 10.24 14.65
CA GLY A 115 21.40 9.63 13.59
C GLY A 115 21.92 8.26 13.16
N ASP A 116 21.48 7.80 12.00
CA ASP A 116 21.93 6.56 11.36
C ASP A 116 23.09 6.81 10.37
N ILE A 117 23.46 5.78 9.61
CA ILE A 117 24.53 5.84 8.61
C ILE A 117 24.34 6.95 7.57
N PHE A 118 23.11 7.26 7.16
CA PHE A 118 22.82 8.31 6.20
C PHE A 118 22.97 9.67 6.85
N ASP A 119 22.49 9.83 8.08
CA ASP A 119 22.65 11.09 8.84
C ASP A 119 24.13 11.41 9.04
N PHE A 120 24.97 10.40 9.31
CA PHE A 120 26.42 10.59 9.41
C PHE A 120 27.01 10.99 8.05
N TRP A 121 26.64 10.27 6.98
CA TRP A 121 27.18 10.49 5.65
C TRP A 121 26.84 11.88 5.10
N MET A 122 25.57 12.28 5.22
CA MET A 122 25.09 13.61 4.83
C MET A 122 25.83 14.69 5.60
N GLU A 123 25.98 14.55 6.92
CA GLU A 123 26.62 15.56 7.75
C GLU A 123 28.13 15.64 7.51
N TYR A 124 28.80 14.50 7.35
CA TYR A 124 30.26 14.44 7.16
C TYR A 124 30.69 14.91 5.77
N HIS A 125 29.93 14.53 4.74
CA HIS A 125 30.21 14.93 3.35
C HIS A 125 29.49 16.20 2.92
N SER A 126 28.65 16.79 3.78
CA SER A 126 27.77 17.91 3.43
C SER A 126 26.91 17.63 2.19
N THR A 127 26.45 16.38 2.06
CA THR A 127 25.64 15.91 0.92
C THR A 127 24.18 15.79 1.30
N SER A 128 23.31 15.92 0.31
CA SER A 128 21.88 15.67 0.46
C SER A 128 21.59 14.17 0.59
N PHE A 129 20.41 13.80 1.14
CA PHE A 129 20.03 12.39 1.24
C PHE A 129 20.11 11.65 -0.10
N PRO A 130 19.70 12.24 -1.25
CA PRO A 130 19.81 11.54 -2.53
C PRO A 130 21.23 11.27 -3.03
N GLU A 131 22.16 12.16 -2.69
CA GLU A 131 23.59 11.99 -2.95
C GLU A 131 24.16 10.95 -2.00
N ALA A 132 23.89 11.05 -0.70
CA ALA A 132 24.28 10.02 0.27
C ALA A 132 23.73 8.64 -0.07
N LEU A 133 22.50 8.56 -0.59
CA LEU A 133 21.90 7.32 -1.06
C LEU A 133 22.62 6.76 -2.28
N ARG A 134 23.02 7.60 -3.24
CA ARG A 134 23.84 7.17 -4.39
C ARG A 134 25.21 6.69 -3.97
N ASP A 135 25.92 7.48 -3.16
CA ASP A 135 27.27 7.17 -2.71
C ASP A 135 27.30 5.86 -1.92
N LEU A 136 26.35 5.70 -0.99
CA LEU A 136 26.25 4.48 -0.18
C LEU A 136 25.74 3.30 -1.02
N ALA A 137 24.81 3.50 -1.96
CA ALA A 137 24.38 2.45 -2.88
C ALA A 137 25.54 1.95 -3.74
N GLU A 138 26.34 2.85 -4.33
CA GLU A 138 27.53 2.51 -5.10
C GLU A 138 28.55 1.77 -4.23
N ARG A 139 28.81 2.31 -3.03
CA ARG A 139 29.76 1.74 -2.07
C ARG A 139 29.41 0.33 -1.62
N TYR A 140 28.13 0.06 -1.40
CA TYR A 140 27.64 -1.26 -0.99
C TYR A 140 27.16 -2.11 -2.18
N HIS A 141 27.40 -1.66 -3.42
CA HIS A 141 27.01 -2.34 -4.66
C HIS A 141 25.51 -2.69 -4.73
N ILE A 142 24.66 -1.79 -4.24
CA ILE A 142 23.20 -1.94 -4.26
C ILE A 142 22.65 -1.17 -5.46
N PRO A 143 21.97 -1.82 -6.40
CA PRO A 143 21.45 -1.16 -7.59
C PRO A 143 20.31 -0.20 -7.24
N LEU A 144 20.42 1.05 -7.69
CA LEU A 144 19.31 1.99 -7.66
C LEU A 144 18.44 1.77 -8.91
N SER A 145 17.14 1.58 -8.71
CA SER A 145 16.18 1.37 -9.82
C SER A 145 16.18 2.53 -10.82
N GLU A 146 15.97 2.25 -12.10
CA GLU A 146 15.99 3.23 -13.21
C GLU A 146 15.00 4.41 -13.08
N GLY A 147 14.04 4.38 -12.14
CA GLY A 147 13.12 5.49 -11.83
C GLY A 147 13.61 6.48 -10.77
N TYR A 148 14.84 6.37 -10.28
CA TYR A 148 15.38 7.24 -9.24
C TYR A 148 16.01 8.52 -9.82
N SER A 149 15.39 9.68 -9.56
CA SER A 149 15.99 11.00 -9.81
C SER A 149 16.35 11.68 -8.50
N ALA A 150 17.62 12.05 -8.36
CA ALA A 150 18.12 12.74 -7.18
C ALA A 150 17.51 14.13 -7.03
N GLU A 151 17.27 14.83 -8.14
CA GLU A 151 16.60 16.14 -8.19
C GLU A 151 15.14 16.03 -7.77
N ALA A 152 14.44 14.99 -8.23
CA ALA A 152 13.04 14.74 -7.84
C ALA A 152 12.94 14.39 -6.34
N GLU A 153 13.86 13.59 -5.81
CA GLU A 153 13.88 13.23 -4.39
C GLU A 153 14.28 14.42 -3.52
N LYS A 154 15.25 15.23 -3.94
CA LYS A 154 15.60 16.49 -3.28
C LYS A 154 14.40 17.43 -3.20
N LYS A 155 13.67 17.61 -4.31
CA LYS A 155 12.45 18.43 -4.34
C LYS A 155 11.36 17.90 -3.40
N ARG A 156 11.16 16.58 -3.33
CA ARG A 156 10.22 15.96 -2.39
C ARG A 156 10.64 16.20 -0.94
N MET A 157 11.93 16.14 -0.64
CA MET A 157 12.47 16.40 0.70
C MET A 157 12.26 17.86 1.11
N GLU A 158 12.64 18.81 0.24
CA GLU A 158 12.41 20.24 0.45
C GLU A 158 10.92 20.55 0.66
N GLU A 159 10.04 19.92 -0.12
CA GLU A 159 8.59 20.06 0.06
C GLU A 159 8.12 19.52 1.42
N ARG A 160 8.60 18.35 1.84
CA ARG A 160 8.27 17.79 3.16
C ARG A 160 8.76 18.69 4.29
N ASP A 161 9.99 19.20 4.21
CA ASP A 161 10.57 20.09 5.21
C ASP A 161 9.79 21.41 5.32
N ALA A 162 9.35 21.95 4.18
CA ALA A 162 8.48 23.12 4.16
C ALA A 162 7.13 22.82 4.84
N VAL A 163 6.51 21.68 4.55
CA VAL A 163 5.25 21.27 5.20
C VAL A 163 5.41 21.06 6.71
N PHE A 164 6.50 20.42 7.16
CA PHE A 164 6.81 20.28 8.58
C PHE A 164 6.94 21.64 9.28
N ARG A 165 7.66 22.58 8.66
CA ARG A 165 7.82 23.95 9.20
C ARG A 165 6.46 24.65 9.35
N ILE A 166 5.60 24.56 8.34
CA ILE A 166 4.26 25.17 8.37
C ILE A 166 3.41 24.56 9.48
N ASN A 167 3.40 23.23 9.60
CA ASN A 167 2.68 22.54 10.67
C ASN A 167 3.18 22.96 12.06
N GLU A 168 4.49 23.12 12.24
CA GLU A 168 5.05 23.55 13.51
C GLU A 168 4.63 24.99 13.87
N ILE A 169 4.63 25.92 12.90
CA ILE A 169 4.10 27.28 13.08
C ILE A 169 2.62 27.24 13.45
N ALA A 170 1.82 26.46 12.72
CA ALA A 170 0.38 26.33 12.96
C ALA A 170 0.09 25.75 14.36
N ALA A 171 0.83 24.73 14.78
CA ALA A 171 0.72 24.16 16.13
C ALA A 171 1.02 25.21 17.21
N GLY A 172 2.09 25.99 17.04
CA GLY A 172 2.43 27.10 17.93
C GLY A 172 1.31 28.15 18.02
N TYR A 173 0.77 28.57 16.87
CA TYR A 173 -0.35 29.52 16.81
C TYR A 173 -1.60 29.00 17.55
N PHE A 174 -1.99 27.74 17.32
CA PHE A 174 -3.17 27.17 17.98
C PHE A 174 -2.96 27.03 19.50
N GLN A 175 -1.76 26.69 19.96
CA GLN A 175 -1.44 26.65 21.39
C GLN A 175 -1.50 28.04 22.04
N GLN A 176 -0.95 29.05 21.38
CA GLN A 176 -1.02 30.44 21.86
C GLN A 176 -2.48 30.91 21.94
N THR A 177 -3.28 30.58 20.92
CA THR A 177 -4.71 30.90 20.88
C THR A 177 -5.47 30.21 22.01
N LEU A 178 -5.16 28.94 22.32
CA LEU A 178 -5.76 28.23 23.46
C LEU A 178 -5.44 28.90 24.80
N ARG A 179 -4.23 29.44 24.96
CA ARG A 179 -3.79 30.14 26.19
C ARG A 179 -4.35 31.56 26.29
N HIS A 180 -4.77 32.16 25.18
CA HIS A 180 -5.27 33.53 25.16
C HIS A 180 -6.53 33.70 26.05
N PRO A 181 -6.60 34.69 26.96
CA PRO A 181 -7.68 34.80 27.94
C PRO A 181 -9.09 34.79 27.36
N SER A 182 -9.37 35.61 26.34
CA SER A 182 -10.68 35.66 25.68
C SER A 182 -10.84 34.60 24.59
N ALA A 183 -10.00 34.64 23.55
CA ALA A 183 -10.11 33.77 22.38
C ALA A 183 -10.10 32.26 22.72
N GLY A 184 -9.27 31.82 23.67
CA GLY A 184 -9.18 30.40 24.06
C GLY A 184 -10.21 29.92 25.07
N LYS A 185 -11.04 30.83 25.64
CA LYS A 185 -11.96 30.51 26.73
C LYS A 185 -12.91 29.34 26.40
N PRO A 186 -13.56 29.27 25.23
CA PRO A 186 -14.48 28.17 24.91
C PRO A 186 -13.79 26.79 24.95
N ALA A 187 -12.58 26.69 24.41
CA ALA A 187 -11.81 25.44 24.42
C ALA A 187 -11.33 25.05 25.82
N ARG A 188 -10.88 26.01 26.63
CA ARG A 188 -10.48 25.75 28.02
C ARG A 188 -11.67 25.31 28.88
N ASP A 189 -12.83 25.95 28.71
CA ASP A 189 -14.05 25.56 29.42
C ASP A 189 -14.48 24.13 29.03
N TYR A 190 -14.39 23.77 27.74
CA TYR A 190 -14.64 22.40 27.28
C TYR A 190 -13.65 21.39 27.87
N LEU A 191 -12.34 21.66 27.82
CA LEU A 191 -11.30 20.78 28.37
C LEU A 191 -11.46 20.61 29.88
N LYS A 192 -11.81 21.68 30.60
CA LYS A 192 -12.11 21.65 32.03
C LYS A 192 -13.34 20.79 32.32
N LYS A 193 -14.42 20.94 31.55
CA LYS A 193 -15.62 20.09 31.65
C LYS A 193 -15.29 18.61 31.43
N ARG A 194 -14.37 18.31 30.51
CA ARG A 194 -13.86 16.95 30.22
C ARG A 194 -12.76 16.49 31.19
N ARG A 195 -12.40 17.31 32.18
CA ARG A 195 -11.37 17.04 33.19
C ARG A 195 -10.03 16.62 32.56
N ILE A 196 -9.62 17.31 31.49
CA ILE A 196 -8.32 17.06 30.85
C ILE A 196 -7.25 17.85 31.61
N PRO A 197 -6.23 17.20 32.20
CA PRO A 197 -5.21 17.90 32.97
C PRO A 197 -4.22 18.65 32.07
N ASP A 198 -3.62 19.72 32.58
CA ASP A 198 -2.68 20.58 31.84
C ASP A 198 -1.46 19.83 31.30
N GLU A 199 -1.02 18.78 32.01
CA GLU A 199 0.03 17.88 31.54
C GLU A 199 -0.37 17.17 30.25
N THR A 200 -1.60 16.67 30.17
CA THR A 200 -2.12 16.02 28.95
C THR A 200 -2.34 17.04 27.83
N ILE A 201 -2.85 18.25 28.15
CA ILE A 201 -2.97 19.35 27.19
C ILE A 201 -1.61 19.67 26.57
N SER A 202 -0.57 19.74 27.41
CA SER A 202 0.81 20.06 26.99
C SER A 202 1.45 18.93 26.19
N MET A 203 1.36 17.68 26.68
CA MET A 203 1.89 16.48 26.02
C MET A 203 1.28 16.29 24.63
N CYS A 204 -0.04 16.42 24.52
CA CYS A 204 -0.76 16.30 23.24
C CYS A 204 -0.64 17.55 22.37
N ARG A 205 0.02 18.61 22.88
CA ARG A 205 0.17 19.89 22.22
C ARG A 205 -1.16 20.54 21.84
N LEU A 206 -2.25 20.29 22.58
CA LEU A 206 -3.59 20.76 22.21
C LEU A 206 -3.63 22.26 22.00
N GLY A 207 -4.43 22.69 21.03
CA GLY A 207 -4.57 24.09 20.66
C GLY A 207 -6.02 24.47 20.39
N PHE A 208 -6.26 25.72 20.01
CA PHE A 208 -7.57 26.20 19.60
C PHE A 208 -7.45 27.02 18.33
N ALA A 209 -8.31 26.75 17.36
CA ALA A 209 -8.53 27.62 16.22
C ALA A 209 -9.72 28.53 16.54
N ALA A 210 -9.46 29.83 16.68
CA ALA A 210 -10.53 30.82 16.84
C ALA A 210 -11.49 30.78 15.64
N ASP A 211 -12.72 31.22 15.83
CA ASP A 211 -13.68 31.34 14.73
C ASP A 211 -13.39 32.59 13.88
N LYS A 212 -12.31 32.50 13.08
CA LYS A 212 -11.84 33.54 12.18
C LYS A 212 -11.46 32.92 10.84
N TRP A 213 -11.62 33.67 9.76
CA TRP A 213 -11.33 33.19 8.41
C TRP A 213 -9.85 33.27 8.02
N ASP A 214 -9.05 34.07 8.72
CA ASP A 214 -7.69 34.44 8.30
C ASP A 214 -6.68 34.56 9.46
N GLY A 215 -6.97 33.94 10.60
CA GLY A 215 -6.13 34.05 11.79
C GLY A 215 -4.74 33.44 11.59
N LEU A 216 -4.68 32.19 11.11
CA LEU A 216 -3.43 31.50 10.82
C LEU A 216 -2.76 32.05 9.55
N ILE A 217 -3.55 32.40 8.51
CA ILE A 217 -2.99 32.98 7.28
C ILE A 217 -2.15 34.22 7.55
N ARG A 218 -2.59 35.13 8.44
CA ARG A 218 -1.80 36.31 8.79
C ARG A 218 -0.46 35.94 9.43
N VAL A 219 -0.47 34.98 10.35
CA VAL A 219 0.76 34.47 10.99
C VAL A 219 1.71 33.83 9.96
N LEU A 220 1.18 33.07 9.00
CA LEU A 220 1.97 32.47 7.94
C LEU A 220 2.54 33.53 6.99
N ALA A 221 1.76 34.56 6.65
CA ALA A 221 2.19 35.66 5.80
C ALA A 221 3.32 36.48 6.45
N ASP A 222 3.20 36.77 7.75
CA ASP A 222 4.23 37.47 8.54
C ASP A 222 5.55 36.67 8.62
N GLN A 223 5.47 35.35 8.47
CA GLN A 223 6.63 34.43 8.40
C GLN A 223 7.12 34.19 6.96
N HIS A 224 6.62 34.96 5.98
CA HIS A 224 6.94 34.83 4.55
C HIS A 224 6.72 33.42 3.98
N ILE A 225 5.71 32.70 4.49
CA ILE A 225 5.34 31.39 3.99
C ILE A 225 4.54 31.55 2.69
N ASP A 226 4.91 30.78 1.68
CA ASP A 226 4.12 30.63 0.46
C ASP A 226 2.76 29.95 0.74
N MET A 227 1.67 30.61 0.35
CA MET A 227 0.31 30.15 0.62
C MET A 227 -0.05 28.89 -0.14
N GLU A 228 0.52 28.65 -1.33
CA GLU A 228 0.31 27.39 -2.04
C GLU A 228 0.93 26.22 -1.27
N THR A 229 2.09 26.43 -0.64
CA THR A 229 2.69 25.46 0.27
C THR A 229 1.85 25.25 1.53
N ALA A 230 1.22 26.30 2.07
CA ALA A 230 0.29 26.17 3.20
C ALA A 230 -1.01 25.41 2.85
N VAL A 231 -1.48 25.52 1.60
CA VAL A 231 -2.56 24.70 1.06
C VAL A 231 -2.13 23.23 0.97
N ARG A 232 -0.92 22.94 0.47
CA ARG A 232 -0.38 21.57 0.44
C ARG A 232 -0.16 20.97 1.83
N ALA A 233 0.20 21.79 2.82
CA ALA A 233 0.25 21.39 4.23
C ALA A 233 -1.14 21.11 4.81
N GLY A 234 -2.21 21.55 4.15
CA GLY A 234 -3.58 21.26 4.53
C GLY A 234 -4.09 22.09 5.72
N VAL A 235 -3.46 23.23 6.01
CA VAL A 235 -3.89 24.17 7.07
C VAL A 235 -4.64 25.39 6.52
N VAL A 236 -4.51 25.63 5.21
CA VAL A 236 -5.16 26.71 4.46
C VAL A 236 -5.99 26.09 3.32
N VAL A 237 -7.07 26.75 2.94
CA VAL A 237 -7.91 26.38 1.79
C VAL A 237 -7.99 27.55 0.81
N LYS A 238 -7.89 27.24 -0.48
CA LYS A 238 -8.03 28.21 -1.57
C LYS A 238 -9.52 28.48 -1.86
N LYS A 239 -9.89 29.73 -2.08
CA LYS A 239 -11.27 30.10 -2.47
C LYS A 239 -11.47 29.97 -3.97
N GLU A 240 -12.67 29.59 -4.38
CA GLU A 240 -13.12 29.78 -5.77
C GLU A 240 -13.20 31.29 -6.05
N GLY A 241 -12.50 31.76 -7.09
CA GLY A 241 -12.38 33.19 -7.40
C GLY A 241 -11.14 33.91 -6.81
N GLY A 242 -10.28 33.19 -6.07
CA GLY A 242 -9.00 33.70 -5.59
C GLY A 242 -8.96 34.06 -4.10
N GLY A 243 -7.75 34.04 -3.54
CA GLY A 243 -7.52 34.19 -2.11
C GLY A 243 -7.61 32.88 -1.32
N TYR A 244 -7.43 33.00 0.00
CA TYR A 244 -7.26 31.88 0.90
C TYR A 244 -8.07 32.07 2.20
N TYR A 245 -8.35 30.98 2.91
CA TYR A 245 -8.91 31.02 4.26
C TYR A 245 -8.39 29.86 5.13
N ASP A 246 -8.41 30.05 6.44
CA ASP A 246 -8.00 29.06 7.43
C ASP A 246 -8.89 27.81 7.33
N ARG A 247 -8.28 26.62 7.26
CA ARG A 247 -9.05 25.36 7.22
C ARG A 247 -9.80 25.12 8.52
N PHE A 248 -9.12 25.33 9.65
CA PHE A 248 -9.66 25.07 10.99
C PHE A 248 -10.16 26.37 11.60
N ARG A 249 -11.43 26.39 12.04
CA ARG A 249 -12.11 27.56 12.60
C ARG A 249 -13.09 27.11 13.67
N GLY A 250 -13.12 27.81 14.81
CA GLY A 250 -14.00 27.48 15.94
C GLY A 250 -13.80 26.07 16.51
N ARG A 251 -12.57 25.54 16.46
CA ARG A 251 -12.29 24.12 16.75
C ARG A 251 -11.20 23.95 17.81
N LEU A 252 -11.42 23.02 18.74
CA LEU A 252 -10.35 22.44 19.55
C LEU A 252 -9.44 21.62 18.62
N ILE A 253 -8.14 21.89 18.66
CA ILE A 253 -7.15 21.32 17.76
C ILE A 253 -6.34 20.23 18.46
N PHE A 254 -6.20 19.11 17.77
CA PHE A 254 -5.44 17.92 18.14
C PHE A 254 -4.30 17.77 17.12
N PRO A 255 -3.08 18.26 17.42
CA PRO A 255 -1.93 18.00 16.56
C PRO A 255 -1.66 16.51 16.41
N ILE A 256 -1.45 16.06 15.19
CA ILE A 256 -1.06 14.69 14.86
C ILE A 256 0.45 14.65 14.78
N ILE A 257 1.07 13.86 15.65
CA ILE A 257 2.52 13.86 15.87
C ILE A 257 3.08 12.50 15.45
N ASP A 258 4.16 12.53 14.68
CA ASP A 258 4.87 11.34 14.24
C ASP A 258 5.89 10.84 15.29
N GLN A 259 6.61 9.77 14.97
CA GLN A 259 7.58 9.17 15.90
C GLN A 259 8.84 10.02 16.12
N ARG A 260 9.09 11.01 15.25
CA ARG A 260 10.18 11.98 15.37
C ARG A 260 9.77 13.23 16.15
N GLN A 261 8.57 13.21 16.75
CA GLN A 261 7.97 14.35 17.47
C GLN A 261 7.65 15.54 16.57
N GLN A 262 7.48 15.31 15.26
CA GLN A 262 7.11 16.34 14.29
C GLN A 262 5.60 16.38 14.09
N VAL A 263 5.03 17.57 13.99
CA VAL A 263 3.60 17.73 13.66
C VAL A 263 3.40 17.49 12.17
N ILE A 264 2.61 16.47 11.84
CA ILE A 264 2.33 16.07 10.46
C ILE A 264 0.96 16.53 9.97
N GLY A 265 0.04 16.83 10.87
CA GLY A 265 -1.28 17.34 10.54
C GLY A 265 -2.09 17.63 11.79
N PHE A 266 -3.40 17.82 11.62
CA PHE A 266 -4.29 18.22 12.71
C PHE A 266 -5.65 17.54 12.60
N GLY A 267 -6.21 17.18 13.74
CA GLY A 267 -7.65 16.99 13.94
C GLY A 267 -8.26 18.24 14.58
N GLY A 268 -9.52 18.53 14.27
CA GLY A 268 -10.23 19.70 14.78
C GLY A 268 -11.67 19.36 15.15
N ARG A 269 -12.03 19.54 16.43
CA ARG A 269 -13.38 19.27 16.94
C ARG A 269 -14.14 20.57 17.17
N VAL A 270 -15.35 20.69 16.63
CA VAL A 270 -16.24 21.81 16.97
C VAL A 270 -16.64 21.77 18.43
N LEU A 271 -16.92 22.93 19.01
CA LEU A 271 -17.38 23.05 20.39
C LEU A 271 -18.87 23.39 20.49
N ASP A 272 -19.50 23.65 19.36
CA ASP A 272 -20.91 23.89 19.13
C ASP A 272 -21.53 22.75 18.30
N ASP A 273 -22.73 22.96 17.76
CA ASP A 273 -23.48 21.99 16.95
C ASP A 273 -23.10 22.02 15.46
N SER A 274 -22.01 22.73 15.10
CA SER A 274 -21.56 22.85 13.71
C SER A 274 -21.06 21.50 13.15
N LEU A 275 -21.35 21.22 11.89
CA LEU A 275 -20.88 20.01 11.21
C LEU A 275 -19.69 20.29 10.27
N PRO A 276 -18.79 19.31 10.06
CA PRO A 276 -18.70 18.02 10.76
C PRO A 276 -18.13 18.15 12.18
N LYS A 277 -18.53 17.24 13.08
CA LYS A 277 -18.08 17.17 14.49
C LYS A 277 -16.57 17.16 14.61
N TYR A 278 -15.90 16.36 13.77
CA TYR A 278 -14.45 16.32 13.62
C TYR A 278 -14.06 16.61 12.17
N LEU A 279 -12.98 17.38 12.01
CA LEU A 279 -12.35 17.67 10.73
C LEU A 279 -10.87 17.32 10.83
N ASN A 280 -10.36 16.51 9.92
CA ASN A 280 -8.93 16.20 9.84
C ASN A 280 -8.27 16.98 8.70
N SER A 281 -6.95 17.15 8.81
CA SER A 281 -6.12 17.52 7.66
C SER A 281 -6.40 16.60 6.46
N PRO A 282 -6.35 17.12 5.23
CA PRO A 282 -6.33 16.27 4.03
C PRO A 282 -5.01 15.48 3.96
N GLU A 283 -4.91 14.55 3.01
CA GLU A 283 -3.62 13.92 2.68
C GLU A 283 -2.59 15.01 2.31
N SER A 284 -1.35 14.82 2.76
CA SER A 284 -0.23 15.74 2.49
C SER A 284 1.07 14.97 2.30
N PRO A 285 2.17 15.63 1.86
CA PRO A 285 3.47 14.99 1.74
C PRO A 285 4.00 14.35 3.03
N VAL A 286 3.51 14.75 4.21
CA VAL A 286 3.95 14.25 5.53
C VAL A 286 2.85 13.53 6.32
N PHE A 287 1.59 13.61 5.88
CA PHE A 287 0.47 13.02 6.57
C PHE A 287 -0.38 12.15 5.66
N HIS A 288 -0.43 10.87 6.02
CA HIS A 288 -1.24 9.86 5.36
C HIS A 288 -2.21 9.23 6.35
N LYS A 289 -3.49 9.52 6.20
CA LYS A 289 -4.52 9.11 7.17
C LYS A 289 -4.68 7.60 7.23
N ALA A 290 -4.53 6.94 6.08
CA ALA A 290 -4.63 5.48 5.95
C ALA A 290 -3.49 4.71 6.62
N GLU A 291 -2.50 5.38 7.19
CA GLU A 291 -1.39 4.73 7.91
C GLU A 291 -1.03 5.44 9.22
N THR A 292 -1.75 6.48 9.62
CA THR A 292 -1.39 7.24 10.82
C THR A 292 -2.32 6.86 11.97
N LEU A 293 -1.72 6.44 13.07
CA LEU A 293 -2.41 6.17 14.32
C LEU A 293 -2.12 7.31 15.31
N TYR A 294 -3.18 7.98 15.77
CA TYR A 294 -3.05 9.00 16.79
C TYR A 294 -2.47 8.41 18.07
N GLY A 295 -1.58 9.17 18.72
CA GLY A 295 -0.96 8.77 19.98
C GLY A 295 0.16 7.73 19.87
N LEU A 296 0.42 7.15 18.69
CA LEU A 296 1.46 6.12 18.54
C LEU A 296 2.84 6.59 19.02
N HIS A 297 3.22 7.84 18.75
CA HIS A 297 4.46 8.46 19.22
C HIS A 297 4.61 8.46 20.75
N ALA A 298 3.50 8.49 21.49
CA ALA A 298 3.47 8.48 22.95
C ALA A 298 3.22 7.08 23.54
N SER A 299 2.73 6.13 22.75
CA SER A 299 2.31 4.81 23.21
C SER A 299 3.28 3.68 22.83
N PHE A 300 4.14 3.85 21.83
CA PHE A 300 4.93 2.76 21.26
C PHE A 300 5.82 2.01 22.27
N ASN A 301 6.37 2.70 23.28
CA ASN A 301 7.16 2.07 24.34
C ASN A 301 6.30 1.16 25.24
N ALA A 302 5.14 1.65 25.67
CA ALA A 302 4.21 0.87 26.50
C ALA A 302 3.63 -0.32 25.72
N ILE A 303 3.33 -0.14 24.44
CA ILE A 303 2.90 -1.21 23.54
C ILE A 303 3.94 -2.32 23.47
N ARG A 304 5.23 -1.97 23.31
CA ARG A 304 6.33 -2.94 23.29
C ARG A 304 6.50 -3.67 24.62
N GLU A 305 6.42 -2.94 25.73
CA GLU A 305 6.57 -3.49 27.08
C GLU A 305 5.44 -4.47 27.42
N LYS A 306 4.19 -4.09 27.16
CA LYS A 306 3.01 -4.93 27.41
C LYS A 306 2.81 -6.02 26.36
N GLY A 307 3.40 -5.86 25.17
CA GLY A 307 3.20 -6.76 24.03
C GLY A 307 1.82 -6.64 23.37
N ARG A 308 0.99 -5.68 23.76
CA ARG A 308 -0.36 -5.45 23.23
C ARG A 308 -0.59 -3.97 22.89
N ALA A 309 -1.38 -3.70 21.87
CA ALA A 309 -1.88 -2.36 21.55
C ALA A 309 -3.40 -2.29 21.71
N VAL A 310 -3.92 -1.24 22.36
CA VAL A 310 -5.37 -1.01 22.47
C VAL A 310 -5.79 -0.01 21.38
N LEU A 311 -6.64 -0.43 20.46
CA LEU A 311 -7.07 0.37 19.31
C LEU A 311 -8.47 0.93 19.54
N VAL A 312 -8.60 2.26 19.53
CA VAL A 312 -9.87 3.01 19.63
C VAL A 312 -10.12 3.88 18.39
N GLU A 313 -11.27 4.56 18.32
CA GLU A 313 -11.68 5.30 17.12
C GLU A 313 -11.34 6.80 17.12
N GLY A 314 -11.32 7.44 18.30
CA GLY A 314 -11.25 8.89 18.40
C GLY A 314 -10.08 9.45 19.20
N TYR A 315 -9.80 10.73 18.95
CA TYR A 315 -8.82 11.51 19.73
C TYR A 315 -9.17 11.56 21.22
N MET A 316 -10.45 11.78 21.53
CA MET A 316 -10.92 11.93 22.92
C MET A 316 -10.86 10.60 23.67
N ASP A 317 -11.18 9.49 23.02
CA ASP A 317 -11.04 8.13 23.57
C ASP A 317 -9.60 7.89 24.00
N TRP A 318 -8.67 8.16 23.08
CA TRP A 318 -7.24 8.01 23.37
C TRP A 318 -6.78 8.92 24.52
N ILE A 319 -7.16 10.21 24.50
CA ILE A 319 -6.79 11.17 25.54
C ILE A 319 -7.33 10.74 26.90
N SER A 320 -8.58 10.27 26.95
CA SER A 320 -9.21 9.85 28.20
C SER A 320 -8.67 8.54 28.73
N LEU A 321 -8.30 7.58 27.88
CA LEU A 321 -7.57 6.40 28.32
C LEU A 321 -6.18 6.77 28.86
N ARG A 322 -5.48 7.67 28.16
CA ARG A 322 -4.14 8.12 28.55
C ARG A 322 -4.13 8.86 29.89
N LYS A 323 -5.07 9.78 30.11
CA LYS A 323 -5.14 10.56 31.37
C LYS A 323 -5.46 9.67 32.57
N HIS A 324 -6.13 8.54 32.37
CA HIS A 324 -6.40 7.57 33.44
C HIS A 324 -5.27 6.55 33.63
N GLY A 325 -4.25 6.55 32.77
CA GLY A 325 -3.04 5.74 32.96
C GLY A 325 -2.84 4.62 31.94
N LEU A 326 -3.77 4.38 31.02
CA LEU A 326 -3.58 3.40 29.96
C LEU A 326 -2.63 3.96 28.89
N LYS A 327 -1.42 3.43 28.82
CA LYS A 327 -0.34 3.99 27.99
C LYS A 327 -0.19 3.31 26.63
N GLU A 328 -0.78 2.14 26.46
CA GLU A 328 -0.69 1.32 25.25
C GLU A 328 -1.82 1.56 24.23
N ALA A 329 -2.66 2.57 24.44
CA ALA A 329 -3.74 2.91 23.52
C ALA A 329 -3.22 3.67 22.27
N VAL A 330 -3.92 3.51 21.15
CA VAL A 330 -3.79 4.29 19.90
C VAL A 330 -5.16 4.50 19.28
N ALA A 331 -5.35 5.56 18.50
CA ALA A 331 -6.62 5.77 17.80
C ALA A 331 -6.46 5.81 16.28
N THR A 332 -7.48 5.30 15.58
CA THR A 332 -7.67 5.68 14.17
C THR A 332 -8.11 7.14 14.08
N LEU A 333 -7.95 7.77 12.92
CA LEU A 333 -8.25 9.20 12.74
C LEU A 333 -9.65 9.38 12.15
N GLY A 334 -10.67 8.76 12.76
CA GLY A 334 -12.04 8.74 12.23
C GLY A 334 -12.14 8.07 10.86
N THR A 335 -11.32 7.04 10.63
CA THR A 335 -11.30 6.25 9.40
C THR A 335 -11.25 4.79 9.71
N ALA A 336 -11.91 3.99 8.86
CA ALA A 336 -11.87 2.56 9.00
C ALA A 336 -10.43 2.01 8.87
N LEU A 337 -10.11 1.02 9.71
CA LEU A 337 -8.81 0.38 9.86
C LEU A 337 -8.23 -0.15 8.54
N THR A 338 -6.92 -0.06 8.34
CA THR A 338 -6.22 -0.43 7.11
C THR A 338 -5.10 -1.44 7.39
N ASP A 339 -4.61 -2.10 6.33
CA ASP A 339 -3.42 -2.95 6.39
C ASP A 339 -2.18 -2.19 6.87
N ARG A 340 -2.03 -0.92 6.45
CA ARG A 340 -0.88 -0.09 6.84
C ARG A 340 -0.88 0.25 8.34
N HIS A 341 -2.06 0.48 8.94
CA HIS A 341 -2.18 0.65 10.39
C HIS A 341 -1.71 -0.61 11.12
N VAL A 342 -2.19 -1.78 10.70
CA VAL A 342 -1.84 -3.05 11.33
C VAL A 342 -0.37 -3.39 11.14
N ARG A 343 0.21 -3.15 9.96
CA ARG A 343 1.66 -3.30 9.72
C ARG A 343 2.48 -2.42 10.66
N LYS A 344 2.08 -1.16 10.87
CA LYS A 344 2.77 -0.29 11.83
C LYS A 344 2.70 -0.87 13.24
N LEU A 345 1.52 -1.31 13.71
CA LEU A 345 1.36 -1.90 15.04
C LEU A 345 2.13 -3.21 15.22
N LYS A 346 2.19 -4.06 14.20
CA LYS A 346 2.93 -5.32 14.22
C LYS A 346 4.43 -5.14 14.53
N GLY A 347 5.01 -3.98 14.23
CA GLY A 347 6.39 -3.65 14.61
C GLY A 347 6.59 -3.36 16.11
N TYR A 348 5.52 -3.27 16.89
CA TYR A 348 5.55 -2.94 18.32
C TYR A 348 4.83 -3.97 19.20
N ALA A 349 3.75 -4.56 18.70
CA ALA A 349 2.85 -5.42 19.47
C ALA A 349 2.83 -6.85 18.93
N LYS A 350 2.57 -7.82 19.82
CA LYS A 350 2.28 -9.21 19.48
C LYS A 350 0.79 -9.44 19.23
N GLU A 351 -0.05 -8.64 19.87
CA GLU A 351 -1.50 -8.62 19.67
C GLU A 351 -2.07 -7.19 19.68
N ALA A 352 -3.26 -7.04 19.09
CA ALA A 352 -4.06 -5.83 19.21
C ALA A 352 -5.42 -6.15 19.86
N ILE A 353 -5.93 -5.24 20.69
CA ILE A 353 -7.29 -5.29 21.23
C ILE A 353 -8.06 -4.16 20.57
N VAL A 354 -9.05 -4.50 19.75
CA VAL A 354 -9.94 -3.55 19.09
C VAL A 354 -11.14 -3.29 20.00
N VAL A 355 -11.31 -2.03 20.38
CA VAL A 355 -12.44 -1.60 21.20
C VAL A 355 -13.51 -1.02 20.28
N PHE A 356 -14.68 -1.63 20.29
CA PHE A 356 -15.85 -1.19 19.53
C PHE A 356 -16.82 -0.45 20.45
N ASP A 357 -17.31 0.69 19.96
CA ASP A 357 -18.44 1.38 20.58
C ASP A 357 -19.70 0.51 20.46
N SER A 358 -20.70 0.73 21.33
CA SER A 358 -21.94 -0.05 21.36
C SER A 358 -22.86 0.14 20.14
N ASP A 359 -22.50 1.02 19.21
CA ASP A 359 -23.38 1.46 18.12
C ASP A 359 -23.31 0.55 16.87
N GLU A 360 -24.38 0.57 16.07
CA GLU A 360 -24.57 -0.28 14.88
C GLU A 360 -23.45 -0.13 13.81
N SER A 361 -22.75 1.01 13.82
CA SER A 361 -21.54 1.28 13.03
C SER A 361 -20.38 0.30 13.27
N GLY A 362 -20.37 -0.40 14.41
CA GLY A 362 -19.35 -1.40 14.74
C GLY A 362 -19.35 -2.65 13.87
N LYS A 363 -20.50 -3.04 13.28
CA LYS A 363 -20.63 -4.30 12.52
C LYS A 363 -19.72 -4.34 11.28
N SER A 364 -19.72 -3.26 10.49
CA SER A 364 -18.87 -3.13 9.29
C SER A 364 -17.40 -2.92 9.64
N ALA A 365 -17.11 -2.19 10.72
CA ALA A 365 -15.76 -1.96 11.20
C ALA A 365 -15.09 -3.26 11.69
N MET A 366 -15.86 -4.11 12.38
CA MET A 366 -15.42 -5.42 12.85
C MET A 366 -15.12 -6.38 11.69
N LEU A 367 -16.04 -6.50 10.72
CA LEU A 367 -15.85 -7.29 9.50
C LEU A 367 -14.52 -6.94 8.81
N ARG A 368 -14.27 -5.64 8.65
CA ARG A 368 -13.03 -5.12 8.07
C ARG A 368 -11.82 -5.48 8.92
N SER A 369 -11.92 -5.30 10.23
CA SER A 369 -10.82 -5.58 11.15
C SER A 369 -10.38 -7.04 11.07
N LEU A 370 -11.31 -8.00 11.00
CA LEU A 370 -11.00 -9.43 10.93
C LEU A 370 -10.00 -9.77 9.81
N TYR A 371 -10.30 -9.44 8.56
CA TYR A 371 -9.42 -9.82 7.45
C TYR A 371 -8.16 -8.93 7.38
N VAL A 372 -8.23 -7.67 7.82
CA VAL A 372 -7.04 -6.80 7.88
C VAL A 372 -6.01 -7.35 8.88
N PHE A 373 -6.43 -7.71 10.09
CA PHE A 373 -5.52 -8.32 11.08
C PHE A 373 -5.03 -9.70 10.64
N SER A 374 -5.92 -10.53 10.10
CA SER A 374 -5.58 -11.88 9.62
C SER A 374 -4.54 -11.84 8.50
N ASN A 375 -4.73 -10.97 7.50
CA ASN A 375 -3.83 -10.86 6.34
C ASN A 375 -2.45 -10.30 6.71
N GLU A 376 -2.39 -9.43 7.71
CA GLU A 376 -1.12 -8.92 8.22
C GLU A 376 -0.47 -9.83 9.26
N GLY A 377 -1.16 -10.90 9.69
CA GLY A 377 -0.64 -11.86 10.68
C GLY A 377 -0.36 -11.22 12.03
N LEU A 378 -1.22 -10.30 12.48
CA LEU A 378 -1.21 -9.76 13.84
C LEU A 378 -2.43 -10.31 14.57
N ALA A 379 -2.22 -10.98 15.71
CA ALA A 379 -3.32 -11.50 16.51
C ALA A 379 -4.21 -10.34 17.00
N ALA A 380 -5.53 -10.53 16.97
CA ALA A 380 -6.48 -9.50 17.36
C ALA A 380 -7.60 -10.04 18.23
N ARG A 381 -7.92 -9.30 19.29
CA ARG A 381 -9.08 -9.50 20.17
C ARG A 381 -10.06 -8.35 20.00
N ALA A 382 -11.34 -8.62 20.24
CA ALA A 382 -12.41 -7.64 20.20
C ALA A 382 -13.01 -7.46 21.60
N VAL A 383 -13.31 -6.21 21.93
CA VAL A 383 -14.01 -5.80 23.14
C VAL A 383 -15.16 -4.89 22.73
N VAL A 384 -16.35 -5.18 23.24
CA VAL A 384 -17.52 -4.30 23.10
C VAL A 384 -17.77 -3.63 24.43
N LEU A 385 -17.96 -2.33 24.38
CA LEU A 385 -18.30 -1.56 25.57
C LEU A 385 -19.80 -1.70 25.90
N PRO A 386 -20.20 -1.53 27.18
CA PRO A 386 -21.60 -1.52 27.55
C PRO A 386 -22.40 -0.47 26.77
N ASP A 387 -23.69 -0.74 26.54
CA ASP A 387 -24.58 0.13 25.76
C ASP A 387 -24.52 1.60 26.20
N GLY A 388 -24.38 2.49 25.23
CA GLY A 388 -24.34 3.95 25.44
C GLY A 388 -22.98 4.48 25.89
N HIS A 389 -21.95 3.64 25.94
CA HIS A 389 -20.59 4.05 26.28
C HIS A 389 -19.62 3.96 25.11
N ASP A 390 -18.82 5.02 24.96
CA ASP A 390 -17.53 5.06 24.26
C ASP A 390 -16.37 4.95 25.29
N PRO A 391 -15.11 4.74 24.87
CA PRO A 391 -14.00 4.66 25.81
C PRO A 391 -13.86 5.91 26.70
N ASP A 392 -14.12 7.12 26.15
CA ASP A 392 -14.08 8.38 26.91
C ASP A 392 -15.11 8.37 28.06
N SER A 393 -16.38 8.14 27.79
CA SER A 393 -17.45 8.13 28.78
C SER A 393 -17.27 7.00 29.79
N LEU A 394 -16.91 5.80 29.35
CA LEU A 394 -16.77 4.64 30.24
C LEU A 394 -15.68 4.86 31.29
N VAL A 395 -14.48 5.27 30.86
CA VAL A 395 -13.36 5.44 31.78
C VAL A 395 -13.57 6.62 32.74
N ASN A 396 -14.26 7.68 32.29
CA ASN A 396 -14.60 8.82 33.16
C ASN A 396 -15.65 8.46 34.22
N GLU A 397 -16.58 7.56 33.91
CA GLU A 397 -17.68 7.19 34.81
C GLU A 397 -17.28 6.03 35.74
N ARG A 398 -16.67 4.97 35.18
CA ARG A 398 -16.44 3.69 35.88
C ARG A 398 -14.97 3.41 36.18
N GLY A 399 -14.06 4.29 35.78
CA GLY A 399 -12.62 4.20 36.05
C GLY A 399 -11.87 3.25 35.12
N LEU A 400 -10.53 3.28 35.23
CA LEU A 400 -9.64 2.47 34.40
C LEU A 400 -9.73 0.97 34.71
N ASP A 401 -9.86 0.58 35.98
CA ASP A 401 -9.92 -0.83 36.38
C ASP A 401 -11.07 -1.56 35.68
N THR A 402 -12.24 -0.91 35.59
CA THR A 402 -13.39 -1.44 34.84
C THR A 402 -13.06 -1.63 33.36
N PHE A 403 -12.36 -0.68 32.75
CA PHE A 403 -11.95 -0.74 31.36
C PHE A 403 -10.93 -1.88 31.14
N GLU A 404 -9.92 -2.01 31.99
CA GLU A 404 -8.92 -3.09 31.90
C GLU A 404 -9.54 -4.47 32.08
N ASN A 405 -10.50 -4.62 33.00
CA ASN A 405 -11.26 -5.86 33.16
C ASN A 405 -12.01 -6.26 31.87
N LEU A 406 -12.56 -5.29 31.13
CA LEU A 406 -13.16 -5.56 29.82
C LEU A 406 -12.12 -5.96 28.77
N LEU A 407 -10.93 -5.33 28.78
CA LEU A 407 -9.83 -5.70 27.89
C LEU A 407 -9.37 -7.15 28.12
N ASP A 408 -9.34 -7.58 29.38
CA ASP A 408 -8.94 -8.94 29.76
C ASP A 408 -9.99 -9.98 29.36
N GLN A 409 -11.27 -9.60 29.35
CA GLN A 409 -12.37 -10.41 28.83
C GLN A 409 -12.48 -10.41 27.29
N GLY A 410 -11.68 -9.60 26.60
CA GLY A 410 -11.67 -9.53 25.15
C GLY A 410 -11.42 -10.90 24.51
N VAL A 411 -12.26 -11.27 23.54
CA VAL A 411 -12.20 -12.57 22.86
C VAL A 411 -11.55 -12.43 21.48
N PRO A 412 -10.97 -13.50 20.89
CA PRO A 412 -10.40 -13.42 19.55
C PRO A 412 -11.40 -12.85 18.54
N ILE A 413 -10.95 -11.96 17.65
CA ILE A 413 -11.85 -11.18 16.79
C ILE A 413 -12.75 -12.04 15.89
N PHE A 414 -12.26 -13.19 15.46
CA PHE A 414 -13.06 -14.15 14.69
C PHE A 414 -14.16 -14.79 15.53
N ASP A 415 -13.86 -15.14 16.79
CA ASP A 415 -14.83 -15.74 17.71
C ASP A 415 -15.91 -14.74 18.10
N PHE A 416 -15.50 -13.48 18.33
CA PHE A 416 -16.41 -12.37 18.54
C PHE A 416 -17.37 -12.20 17.35
N PHE A 417 -16.81 -12.15 16.13
CA PHE A 417 -17.58 -12.00 14.90
C PHE A 417 -18.57 -13.16 14.70
N LEU A 418 -18.12 -14.38 14.97
CA LEU A 418 -18.92 -15.59 14.86
C LEU A 418 -20.08 -15.58 15.85
N GLU A 419 -19.82 -15.27 17.11
CA GLU A 419 -20.84 -15.20 18.15
C GLU A 419 -21.89 -14.15 17.79
N GLN A 420 -21.47 -12.91 17.48
CA GLN A 420 -22.39 -11.82 17.15
C GLN A 420 -23.36 -12.19 16.01
N LYS A 421 -22.89 -12.91 14.99
CA LYS A 421 -23.72 -13.33 13.85
C LYS A 421 -24.59 -14.54 14.14
N LEU A 422 -24.14 -15.46 15.00
CA LEU A 422 -24.89 -16.68 15.31
C LEU A 422 -25.91 -16.48 16.44
N THR A 423 -25.66 -15.60 17.41
CA THR A 423 -26.65 -15.29 18.47
C THR A 423 -27.92 -14.63 17.90
N GLU A 424 -27.77 -13.86 16.82
CA GLU A 424 -28.90 -13.28 16.05
C GLU A 424 -29.68 -14.35 15.25
N ALA A 425 -29.13 -15.56 15.09
CA ALA A 425 -29.62 -16.62 14.21
C ALA A 425 -30.29 -17.79 14.97
N LYS A 426 -31.50 -17.57 15.48
CA LYS A 426 -32.26 -18.59 16.24
C LYS A 426 -32.92 -19.68 15.39
N SER A 427 -33.08 -19.47 14.08
CA SER A 427 -33.64 -20.44 13.13
C SER A 427 -32.60 -20.90 12.11
N ASP A 428 -32.89 -21.98 11.38
CA ASP A 428 -32.01 -22.46 10.32
C ASP A 428 -31.87 -21.44 9.18
N GLU A 429 -32.93 -20.69 8.84
CA GLU A 429 -32.85 -19.56 7.90
C GLU A 429 -31.96 -18.43 8.44
N GLY A 430 -32.01 -18.19 9.76
CA GLY A 430 -31.11 -17.26 10.45
C GLY A 430 -29.65 -17.68 10.28
N LYS A 431 -29.34 -18.97 10.47
CA LYS A 431 -27.97 -19.50 10.32
C LYS A 431 -27.47 -19.37 8.89
N VAL A 432 -28.33 -19.62 7.90
CA VAL A 432 -28.00 -19.42 6.48
C VAL A 432 -27.72 -17.95 6.18
N ARG A 433 -28.46 -17.01 6.79
CA ARG A 433 -28.22 -15.57 6.65
C ARG A 433 -26.89 -15.17 7.29
N ALA A 434 -26.63 -15.62 8.51
CA ALA A 434 -25.35 -15.40 9.20
C ALA A 434 -24.18 -15.92 8.37
N LEU A 435 -24.30 -17.12 7.79
CA LEU A 435 -23.30 -17.67 6.88
C LEU A 435 -23.02 -16.72 5.71
N ARG A 436 -24.05 -16.24 5.00
CA ARG A 436 -23.90 -15.30 3.87
C ARG A 436 -23.21 -13.99 4.24
N GLU A 437 -23.25 -13.59 5.51
CA GLU A 437 -22.55 -12.39 6.01
C GLU A 437 -21.10 -12.69 6.43
N ILE A 438 -20.83 -13.90 6.92
CA ILE A 438 -19.50 -14.35 7.37
C ILE A 438 -18.59 -14.70 6.20
N LEU A 439 -19.10 -15.42 5.20
CA LEU A 439 -18.32 -15.88 4.05
C LEU A 439 -17.59 -14.74 3.31
N PRO A 440 -18.22 -13.57 3.08
CA PRO A 440 -17.56 -12.34 2.65
C PRO A 440 -16.23 -12.00 3.31
N ALA A 441 -16.13 -12.12 4.63
CA ALA A 441 -14.92 -11.77 5.36
C ALA A 441 -13.89 -12.89 5.29
N LEU A 442 -14.35 -14.15 5.29
CA LEU A 442 -13.47 -15.31 5.14
C LEU A 442 -12.82 -15.37 3.75
N SER A 443 -13.50 -14.95 2.69
CA SER A 443 -12.91 -14.93 1.33
C SER A 443 -11.77 -13.92 1.21
N GLU A 444 -11.81 -12.83 1.98
CA GLU A 444 -10.75 -11.80 2.00
C GLU A 444 -9.47 -12.27 2.71
N ILE A 445 -9.53 -13.37 3.47
CA ILE A 445 -8.36 -13.93 4.16
C ILE A 445 -7.50 -14.71 3.16
N ARG A 446 -6.27 -14.23 2.99
CA ARG A 446 -5.28 -14.75 2.03
C ARG A 446 -4.54 -15.98 2.55
N ASP A 447 -4.38 -16.09 3.87
CA ASP A 447 -3.77 -17.27 4.49
C ASP A 447 -4.75 -18.44 4.42
N PHE A 448 -4.43 -19.42 3.56
CA PHE A 448 -5.26 -20.59 3.34
C PHE A 448 -5.42 -21.45 4.58
N ALA A 449 -4.36 -21.62 5.37
CA ALA A 449 -4.38 -22.46 6.57
C ALA A 449 -5.26 -21.81 7.64
N LEU A 450 -5.08 -20.51 7.87
CA LEU A 450 -5.92 -19.75 8.80
C LEU A 450 -7.39 -19.76 8.38
N ARG A 451 -7.66 -19.55 7.09
CA ARG A 451 -9.02 -19.60 6.54
C ARG A 451 -9.65 -20.97 6.72
N SER A 452 -8.91 -22.06 6.53
CA SER A 452 -9.40 -23.42 6.77
C SER A 452 -9.75 -23.65 8.25
N LEU A 453 -8.90 -23.17 9.18
CA LEU A 453 -9.20 -23.25 10.62
C LEU A 453 -10.46 -22.46 11.00
N TYR A 454 -10.66 -21.29 10.41
CA TYR A 454 -11.87 -20.49 10.64
C TYR A 454 -13.13 -21.13 10.04
N VAL A 455 -13.01 -21.77 8.87
CA VAL A 455 -14.10 -22.54 8.26
C VAL A 455 -14.52 -23.70 9.16
N ARG A 456 -13.56 -24.47 9.69
CA ARG A 456 -13.83 -25.54 10.65
C ARG A 456 -14.56 -25.01 11.89
N ARG A 457 -14.09 -23.90 12.46
CA ARG A 457 -14.72 -23.31 13.65
C ARG A 457 -16.13 -22.78 13.37
N LEU A 458 -16.37 -22.19 12.19
CA LEU A 458 -17.70 -21.81 11.72
C LEU A 458 -18.62 -23.04 11.60
N SER A 459 -18.11 -24.15 11.07
CA SER A 459 -18.85 -25.41 10.99
C SER A 459 -19.28 -25.91 12.37
N GLU A 460 -18.34 -25.95 13.32
CA GLU A 460 -18.58 -26.39 14.70
C GLU A 460 -19.63 -25.53 15.42
N ARG A 461 -19.62 -24.20 15.23
CA ARG A 461 -20.56 -23.29 15.90
C ARG A 461 -21.93 -23.17 15.21
N SER A 462 -21.98 -23.26 13.88
CA SER A 462 -23.24 -23.17 13.14
C SER A 462 -23.99 -24.51 13.03
N GLY A 463 -23.27 -25.63 13.17
CA GLY A 463 -23.79 -26.98 12.88
C GLY A 463 -23.88 -27.30 11.39
N ILE A 464 -23.45 -26.38 10.50
CA ILE A 464 -23.42 -26.61 9.06
C ILE A 464 -22.15 -27.39 8.72
N ARG A 465 -22.27 -28.47 7.95
CA ARG A 465 -21.12 -29.29 7.54
C ARG A 465 -20.05 -28.46 6.83
N GLU A 466 -18.78 -28.68 7.18
CA GLU A 466 -17.63 -27.97 6.63
C GLU A 466 -17.59 -27.99 5.09
N GLU A 467 -17.90 -29.13 4.48
CA GLU A 467 -17.98 -29.30 3.03
C GLU A 467 -18.95 -28.31 2.35
N VAL A 468 -20.08 -28.01 3.02
CA VAL A 468 -21.09 -27.07 2.52
C VAL A 468 -20.57 -25.64 2.60
N ILE A 469 -19.91 -25.28 3.70
CA ILE A 469 -19.30 -23.95 3.88
C ILE A 469 -18.21 -23.72 2.84
N LEU A 470 -17.37 -24.72 2.58
CA LEU A 470 -16.34 -24.66 1.54
C LEU A 470 -16.93 -24.53 0.13
N ALA A 471 -18.04 -25.21 -0.17
CA ALA A 471 -18.73 -25.10 -1.44
C ALA A 471 -19.34 -23.70 -1.64
N GLU A 472 -19.95 -23.13 -0.60
CA GLU A 472 -20.51 -21.78 -0.63
C GLU A 472 -19.41 -20.71 -0.77
N LEU A 473 -18.27 -20.85 -0.10
CA LEU A 473 -17.11 -19.97 -0.30
C LEU A 473 -16.65 -19.93 -1.75
N LYS A 474 -16.51 -21.10 -2.39
CA LYS A 474 -16.14 -21.22 -3.80
C LYS A 474 -17.19 -20.64 -4.76
N THR A 475 -18.46 -20.67 -4.36
CA THR A 475 -19.58 -20.16 -5.15
C THR A 475 -19.72 -18.63 -5.00
N GLY A 476 -19.48 -18.11 -3.79
CA GLY A 476 -19.41 -16.68 -3.50
C GLY A 476 -18.30 -15.97 -4.27
N ASP A 477 -17.12 -16.61 -4.39
CA ASP A 477 -16.02 -16.10 -5.23
C ASP A 477 -16.42 -15.99 -6.72
N LYS A 478 -17.26 -16.90 -7.22
CA LYS A 478 -17.77 -16.87 -8.61
C LYS A 478 -18.90 -15.87 -8.82
N GLN A 479 -19.70 -15.58 -7.79
CA GLN A 479 -20.81 -14.61 -7.86
C GLN A 479 -20.38 -13.16 -7.59
N ARG A 480 -19.21 -12.94 -6.97
CA ARG A 480 -18.58 -11.62 -6.77
C ARG A 480 -17.83 -11.07 -7.98
N ALA A 481 -17.80 -11.77 -9.11
CA ALA A 481 -17.54 -11.13 -10.40
C ALA A 481 -18.62 -10.04 -10.61
N PRO A 482 -18.24 -8.79 -10.99
CA PRO A 482 -19.12 -7.63 -10.85
C PRO A 482 -20.40 -7.79 -11.67
N LYS A 483 -21.52 -8.07 -10.99
CA LYS A 483 -22.87 -7.84 -11.51
C LYS A 483 -23.18 -6.36 -11.32
N GLY A 484 -23.43 -5.67 -12.42
CA GLY A 484 -23.68 -4.24 -12.48
C GLY A 484 -24.69 -3.77 -11.45
N GLN A 485 -24.28 -2.81 -10.61
CA GLN A 485 -25.19 -2.03 -9.80
C GLN A 485 -25.70 -0.83 -10.61
N LEU A 486 -27.02 -0.67 -10.54
CA LEU A 486 -27.80 0.43 -11.09
C LEU A 486 -27.26 1.77 -10.57
N ILE A 487 -26.99 2.67 -11.50
CA ILE A 487 -26.50 4.04 -11.28
C ILE A 487 -27.70 4.92 -10.88
N PRO A 488 -27.64 5.71 -9.79
CA PRO A 488 -28.51 6.86 -9.61
C PRO A 488 -28.09 7.96 -10.60
N GLU A 489 -29.06 8.53 -11.31
CA GLU A 489 -28.86 9.54 -12.34
C GLU A 489 -28.13 10.83 -11.86
N LYS A 490 -27.20 11.27 -12.73
CA LYS A 490 -26.65 12.63 -12.96
C LYS A 490 -25.72 13.23 -11.88
N GLU A 491 -24.60 13.90 -12.20
CA GLU A 491 -24.35 14.87 -13.28
C GLU A 491 -22.94 14.79 -13.90
N ASN A 492 -22.84 15.40 -15.10
CA ASN A 492 -21.69 15.51 -15.99
C ASN A 492 -20.41 16.10 -15.36
N SER A 493 -19.27 15.48 -15.63
CA SER A 493 -18.04 16.19 -16.04
C SER A 493 -17.12 15.24 -16.80
N GLY A 494 -16.79 15.60 -18.03
CA GLY A 494 -16.03 14.77 -18.96
C GLY A 494 -14.54 14.67 -18.61
N GLY A 495 -14.02 13.45 -18.70
CA GLY A 495 -12.58 13.13 -18.72
C GLY A 495 -12.41 11.69 -19.20
N THR A 496 -11.73 11.50 -20.33
CA THR A 496 -11.50 10.20 -20.98
C THR A 496 -10.68 9.26 -20.10
N ALA A 497 -11.35 8.29 -19.44
CA ALA A 497 -10.71 7.21 -18.71
C ALA A 497 -10.67 5.94 -19.56
N GLN A 498 -9.46 5.45 -19.86
CA GLN A 498 -9.23 4.16 -20.50
C GLN A 498 -9.75 3.02 -19.59
N LYS A 499 -10.56 2.12 -20.15
CA LYS A 499 -11.13 0.97 -19.43
C LYS A 499 -10.05 -0.08 -19.14
N LYS A 500 -10.02 -0.60 -17.90
CA LYS A 500 -9.20 -1.76 -17.53
C LYS A 500 -9.79 -3.06 -18.13
N PRO A 501 -8.95 -4.01 -18.57
CA PRO A 501 -9.37 -5.26 -19.17
C PRO A 501 -10.05 -6.18 -18.16
N PRO A 502 -10.98 -7.04 -18.63
CA PRO A 502 -11.56 -8.10 -17.82
C PRO A 502 -10.52 -9.18 -17.47
N ILE A 503 -10.72 -9.83 -16.32
CA ILE A 503 -9.83 -10.83 -15.70
C ILE A 503 -9.46 -12.00 -16.65
N GLY A 504 -10.34 -12.33 -17.61
CA GLY A 504 -10.10 -13.40 -18.58
C GLY A 504 -9.01 -13.09 -19.62
N ASP A 505 -8.78 -11.83 -19.96
CA ASP A 505 -7.81 -11.44 -20.99
C ASP A 505 -6.39 -11.49 -20.43
N LEU A 506 -6.22 -10.98 -19.20
CA LEU A 506 -4.96 -11.08 -18.45
C LEU A 506 -4.60 -12.52 -18.12
N GLN A 507 -5.59 -13.41 -17.96
CA GLN A 507 -5.36 -14.84 -17.75
C GLN A 507 -4.75 -15.52 -18.99
N VAL A 508 -5.28 -15.22 -20.18
CA VAL A 508 -4.72 -15.71 -21.45
C VAL A 508 -3.31 -15.17 -21.64
N LEU A 509 -3.10 -13.87 -21.43
CA LEU A 509 -1.79 -13.24 -21.56
C LEU A 509 -0.77 -13.81 -20.56
N SER A 510 -1.17 -14.06 -19.32
CA SER A 510 -0.30 -14.66 -18.29
C SER A 510 0.12 -16.09 -18.65
N LEU A 511 -0.79 -16.90 -19.21
CA LEU A 511 -0.44 -18.24 -19.68
C LEU A 511 0.59 -18.20 -20.82
N LEU A 512 0.41 -17.27 -21.76
CA LEU A 512 1.31 -17.11 -22.90
C LEU A 512 2.71 -16.63 -22.50
N LEU A 513 2.81 -15.72 -21.53
CA LEU A 513 4.08 -15.14 -21.10
C LEU A 513 4.87 -16.05 -20.14
N TYR A 514 4.18 -16.70 -19.21
CA TYR A 514 4.85 -17.44 -18.12
C TYR A 514 4.86 -18.96 -18.31
N TYR A 515 4.03 -19.50 -19.22
CA TYR A 515 3.93 -20.93 -19.51
C TYR A 515 4.00 -21.17 -21.02
N PRO A 516 5.16 -20.93 -21.67
CA PRO A 516 5.29 -21.00 -23.12
C PRO A 516 4.94 -22.38 -23.71
N ASP A 517 5.07 -23.46 -22.93
CA ASP A 517 4.64 -24.82 -23.33
C ASP A 517 3.13 -24.92 -23.60
N THR A 518 2.33 -23.96 -23.12
CA THR A 518 0.88 -23.88 -23.36
C THR A 518 0.52 -23.21 -24.68
N ILE A 519 1.45 -22.48 -25.31
CA ILE A 519 1.22 -21.70 -26.53
C ILE A 519 0.66 -22.57 -27.67
N PRO A 520 1.22 -23.77 -27.99
CA PRO A 520 0.67 -24.60 -29.07
C PRO A 520 -0.81 -24.98 -28.86
N ARG A 521 -1.21 -25.26 -27.63
CA ARG A 521 -2.59 -25.60 -27.27
C ARG A 521 -3.52 -24.40 -27.40
N LEU A 522 -3.07 -23.24 -26.93
CA LEU A 522 -3.80 -21.98 -27.01
C LEU A 522 -3.94 -21.47 -28.46
N MET A 523 -2.94 -21.71 -29.31
CA MET A 523 -3.02 -21.48 -30.75
C MET A 523 -4.04 -22.42 -31.41
N LYS A 524 -3.98 -23.72 -31.11
CA LYS A 524 -4.88 -24.73 -31.68
C LYS A 524 -6.35 -24.47 -31.35
N CYS A 525 -6.64 -24.03 -30.12
CA CYS A 525 -8.02 -23.72 -29.72
C CYS A 525 -8.49 -22.32 -30.16
N ASP A 526 -7.59 -21.51 -30.73
CA ASP A 526 -7.81 -20.11 -31.12
C ASP A 526 -8.28 -19.25 -29.94
N CYS A 527 -7.45 -19.17 -28.89
CA CYS A 527 -7.80 -18.47 -27.65
C CYS A 527 -8.10 -16.97 -27.85
N ARG A 528 -7.74 -16.38 -29.00
CA ARG A 528 -8.08 -15.01 -29.39
C ARG A 528 -9.56 -14.70 -29.26
N ILE A 529 -10.41 -15.67 -29.60
CA ILE A 529 -11.86 -15.50 -29.49
C ILE A 529 -12.31 -15.27 -28.05
N LEU A 530 -11.49 -15.57 -27.06
CA LEU A 530 -11.78 -15.39 -25.63
C LEU A 530 -11.29 -14.03 -25.11
N VAL A 531 -10.41 -13.36 -25.83
CA VAL A 531 -9.83 -12.06 -25.47
C VAL A 531 -10.77 -10.94 -25.91
N SER A 532 -11.05 -10.00 -25.02
CA SER A 532 -12.00 -8.90 -25.25
C SER A 532 -11.31 -7.53 -25.40
N ASP A 533 -10.12 -7.37 -24.80
CA ASP A 533 -9.28 -6.17 -24.88
C ASP A 533 -8.48 -6.17 -26.21
N PRO A 534 -8.67 -5.16 -27.08
CA PRO A 534 -7.94 -5.04 -28.34
C PRO A 534 -6.41 -5.00 -28.18
N GLN A 535 -5.91 -4.40 -27.10
CA GLN A 535 -4.47 -4.28 -26.82
C GLN A 535 -3.87 -5.64 -26.43
N ILE A 536 -4.63 -6.44 -25.68
CA ILE A 536 -4.22 -7.81 -25.32
C ILE A 536 -4.35 -8.74 -26.54
N SER A 537 -5.34 -8.54 -27.41
CA SER A 537 -5.45 -9.30 -28.66
C SER A 537 -4.24 -9.07 -29.56
N GLU A 538 -3.80 -7.81 -29.71
CA GLU A 538 -2.59 -7.44 -30.45
C GLU A 538 -1.34 -8.10 -29.87
N LEU A 539 -1.22 -8.15 -28.54
CA LEU A 539 -0.14 -8.85 -27.84
C LEU A 539 -0.14 -10.37 -28.10
N VAL A 540 -1.32 -11.00 -28.07
CA VAL A 540 -1.47 -12.43 -28.34
C VAL A 540 -1.03 -12.75 -29.78
N ASP A 541 -1.36 -11.87 -30.74
CA ASP A 541 -0.93 -12.00 -32.13
C ASP A 541 0.59 -11.93 -32.27
N LEU A 542 1.22 -10.93 -31.66
CA LEU A 542 2.68 -10.77 -31.68
C LEU A 542 3.39 -11.96 -31.02
N ILE A 543 2.87 -12.45 -29.88
CA ILE A 543 3.39 -13.62 -29.17
C ILE A 543 3.32 -14.87 -30.07
N PHE A 544 2.19 -15.11 -30.73
CA PHE A 544 2.02 -16.25 -31.63
C PHE A 544 2.92 -16.16 -32.85
N GLU A 545 3.09 -14.97 -33.43
CA GLU A 545 4.01 -14.75 -34.54
C GLU A 545 5.46 -15.05 -34.14
N LYS A 546 5.92 -14.52 -33.01
CA LYS A 546 7.29 -14.75 -32.50
C LYS A 546 7.54 -16.22 -32.17
N TYR A 547 6.56 -16.86 -31.53
CA TYR A 547 6.64 -18.29 -31.24
C TYR A 547 6.76 -19.14 -32.50
N LEU A 548 6.02 -18.82 -33.58
CA LEU A 548 6.11 -19.52 -34.86
C LEU A 548 7.44 -19.28 -35.60
N GLN A 549 8.00 -18.08 -35.51
CA GLN A 549 9.25 -17.72 -36.21
C GLN A 549 10.51 -18.25 -35.50
N GLN A 550 10.51 -18.25 -34.16
CA GLN A 550 11.74 -18.43 -33.35
C GLN A 550 11.64 -19.56 -32.32
N GLY A 551 10.47 -20.18 -32.13
CA GLY A 551 10.24 -21.26 -31.16
C GLY A 551 10.15 -20.79 -29.70
N GLY A 552 10.27 -19.49 -29.45
CA GLY A 552 10.24 -18.85 -28.15
C GLY A 552 10.47 -17.35 -28.28
N PHE A 553 10.27 -16.61 -27.19
CA PHE A 553 10.50 -15.17 -27.14
C PHE A 553 10.89 -14.76 -25.72
N SER A 554 11.50 -13.59 -25.60
CA SER A 554 11.72 -12.91 -24.32
C SER A 554 10.75 -11.74 -24.19
N PRO A 555 10.30 -11.37 -22.98
CA PRO A 555 9.47 -10.18 -22.79
C PRO A 555 10.11 -8.90 -23.34
N GLU A 556 11.43 -8.80 -23.32
CA GLU A 556 12.21 -7.67 -23.85
C GLU A 556 12.07 -7.58 -25.38
N THR A 557 12.20 -8.71 -26.08
CA THR A 557 11.99 -8.75 -27.55
C THR A 557 10.55 -8.44 -27.95
N LEU A 558 9.56 -8.64 -27.08
CA LEU A 558 8.19 -8.22 -27.35
C LEU A 558 8.04 -6.70 -27.23
N LEU A 559 8.69 -6.05 -26.25
CA LEU A 559 8.61 -4.60 -26.05
C LEU A 559 9.22 -3.80 -27.21
N ASP A 560 10.31 -4.30 -27.80
CA ASP A 560 11.02 -3.64 -28.90
C ASP A 560 10.21 -3.62 -30.21
N ASP A 561 9.43 -4.68 -30.47
CA ASP A 561 8.66 -4.83 -31.71
C ASP A 561 7.24 -4.22 -31.62
N MET A 562 6.84 -3.74 -30.45
CA MET A 562 5.51 -3.13 -30.25
C MET A 562 5.49 -1.65 -30.64
N VAL A 563 4.50 -1.28 -31.46
CA VAL A 563 4.26 0.12 -31.87
C VAL A 563 3.25 0.82 -30.95
N ASN A 564 2.38 0.05 -30.27
CA ASN A 564 1.29 0.57 -29.46
C ASN A 564 1.67 0.72 -27.98
N ASP A 565 1.73 1.97 -27.50
CA ASP A 565 2.06 2.29 -26.10
C ASP A 565 1.06 1.69 -25.09
N GLY A 566 -0.21 1.55 -25.47
CA GLY A 566 -1.22 0.93 -24.60
C GLY A 566 -1.02 -0.58 -24.44
N ALA A 567 -0.57 -1.26 -25.50
CA ALA A 567 -0.23 -2.67 -25.42
C ALA A 567 1.08 -2.87 -24.64
N LYS A 568 2.07 -1.96 -24.78
CA LYS A 568 3.29 -1.97 -23.95
C LYS A 568 2.96 -1.85 -22.46
N GLU A 569 2.05 -0.95 -22.12
CA GLU A 569 1.59 -0.77 -20.74
C GLU A 569 0.92 -2.05 -20.22
N ARG A 570 0.13 -2.76 -21.04
CA ARG A 570 -0.48 -4.05 -20.66
C ARG A 570 0.54 -5.16 -20.45
N LEU A 571 1.56 -5.23 -21.32
CA LEU A 571 2.65 -6.18 -21.18
C LEU A 571 3.44 -5.90 -19.89
N MET A 572 3.81 -4.64 -19.65
CA MET A 572 4.48 -4.24 -18.42
C MET A 572 3.62 -4.48 -17.18
N GLU A 573 2.32 -4.16 -17.20
CA GLU A 573 1.39 -4.45 -16.11
C GLU A 573 1.37 -5.95 -15.78
N THR A 574 1.33 -6.81 -16.80
CA THR A 574 1.34 -8.27 -16.62
C THR A 574 2.69 -8.80 -16.12
N LEU A 575 3.80 -8.17 -16.50
CA LEU A 575 5.16 -8.53 -16.06
C LEU A 575 5.44 -8.11 -14.61
N HIS A 576 4.98 -6.91 -14.21
CA HIS A 576 5.22 -6.35 -12.87
C HIS A 576 4.20 -6.83 -11.84
N ARG A 577 3.00 -7.20 -12.29
CA ARG A 577 1.95 -7.80 -11.47
C ARG A 577 1.45 -9.06 -12.19
N PRO A 578 2.13 -10.20 -12.03
CA PRO A 578 1.60 -11.46 -12.54
C PRO A 578 0.29 -11.72 -11.80
N SER A 579 -0.80 -11.35 -12.46
CA SER A 579 -2.13 -11.29 -11.85
C SER A 579 -2.60 -12.70 -11.49
N VAL A 580 -2.01 -13.70 -12.15
CA VAL A 580 -2.27 -15.13 -11.97
C VAL A 580 -0.96 -15.89 -12.24
N VAL A 581 -0.22 -16.28 -11.21
CA VAL A 581 0.85 -17.29 -11.32
C VAL A 581 0.23 -18.65 -11.01
N PHE A 582 0.27 -19.56 -11.96
CA PHE A 582 -0.24 -20.93 -11.83
C PHE A 582 0.85 -21.88 -11.30
N SER A 583 0.49 -22.94 -10.61
CA SER A 583 1.37 -24.12 -10.61
C SER A 583 1.39 -24.73 -12.03
N GLU A 584 2.40 -25.54 -12.39
CA GLU A 584 2.41 -26.21 -13.71
C GLU A 584 1.13 -27.04 -13.95
N GLN A 585 0.60 -27.67 -12.90
CA GLN A 585 -0.65 -28.45 -12.97
C GLN A 585 -1.88 -27.54 -13.15
N ASP A 586 -1.93 -26.40 -12.46
CA ASP A 586 -3.01 -25.42 -12.60
C ASP A 586 -2.99 -24.74 -13.98
N ALA A 587 -1.80 -24.52 -14.57
CA ALA A 587 -1.66 -23.97 -15.91
C ALA A 587 -2.25 -24.92 -16.96
N ILE A 588 -1.95 -26.22 -16.86
CA ILE A 588 -2.50 -27.24 -17.76
C ILE A 588 -4.02 -27.34 -17.61
N GLN A 589 -4.54 -27.33 -16.37
CA GLN A 589 -5.98 -27.35 -16.11
C GLN A 589 -6.66 -26.10 -16.67
N CYS A 590 -6.05 -24.93 -16.48
CA CYS A 590 -6.54 -23.66 -16.99
C CYS A 590 -6.60 -23.64 -18.52
N VAL A 591 -5.58 -24.17 -19.21
CA VAL A 591 -5.58 -24.31 -20.67
C VAL A 591 -6.72 -25.21 -21.14
N THR A 592 -6.96 -26.33 -20.45
CA THR A 592 -8.08 -27.24 -20.76
C THR A 592 -9.44 -26.52 -20.61
N GLU A 593 -9.61 -25.71 -19.57
CA GLU A 593 -10.83 -24.90 -19.40
C GLU A 593 -10.99 -23.83 -20.49
N LEU A 594 -9.88 -23.23 -20.94
CA LEU A 594 -9.88 -22.28 -22.05
C LEU A 594 -10.20 -22.96 -23.38
N GLU A 595 -9.68 -24.16 -23.63
CA GLU A 595 -10.03 -24.96 -24.80
C GLU A 595 -11.53 -25.26 -24.85
N GLU A 596 -12.13 -25.67 -23.72
CA GLU A 596 -13.57 -25.87 -23.63
C GLU A 596 -14.38 -24.59 -23.89
N LYS A 597 -13.94 -23.46 -23.32
CA LYS A 597 -14.60 -22.16 -23.52
C LYS A 597 -14.50 -21.72 -24.98
N ALA A 598 -13.33 -21.86 -25.59
CA ALA A 598 -13.09 -21.54 -26.99
C ALA A 598 -13.97 -22.41 -27.89
N HIS A 599 -14.01 -23.72 -27.64
CA HIS A 599 -14.86 -24.66 -28.38
C HIS A 599 -16.35 -24.30 -28.27
N LYS A 600 -16.85 -24.02 -27.06
CA LYS A 600 -18.25 -23.58 -26.85
C LYS A 600 -18.55 -22.27 -27.59
N LYS A 601 -17.61 -21.32 -27.63
CA LYS A 601 -17.78 -20.04 -28.33
C LYS A 601 -17.74 -20.20 -29.86
N LYS A 602 -16.87 -21.07 -30.39
CA LYS A 602 -16.85 -21.44 -31.82
C LYS A 602 -18.15 -22.10 -32.24
N ILE A 603 -18.65 -23.07 -31.48
CA ILE A 603 -19.94 -23.72 -31.72
C ILE A 603 -21.08 -22.68 -31.72
N ALA A 604 -21.14 -21.81 -30.70
CA ALA A 604 -22.16 -20.77 -30.62
C ALA A 604 -22.10 -19.78 -31.80
N ALA A 605 -20.90 -19.43 -32.27
CA ALA A 605 -20.72 -18.59 -33.45
C ALA A 605 -21.14 -19.31 -34.75
N SER A 606 -20.85 -20.59 -34.89
CA SER A 606 -21.30 -21.41 -36.02
C SER A 606 -22.83 -21.56 -36.05
N PHE A 607 -23.48 -21.77 -34.90
CA PHE A 607 -24.95 -21.78 -34.82
C PHE A 607 -25.59 -20.45 -35.28
N ARG A 608 -24.92 -19.31 -35.06
CA ARG A 608 -25.39 -18.01 -35.55
C ARG A 608 -25.26 -17.86 -37.07
N LYS A 609 -24.25 -18.48 -37.70
CA LYS A 609 -24.02 -18.44 -39.15
C LYS A 609 -24.96 -19.36 -39.94
N VAL A 610 -25.42 -20.46 -39.33
CA VAL A 610 -26.25 -21.50 -39.96
C VAL A 610 -27.75 -21.29 -39.64
N LYS A 611 -28.12 -20.08 -39.21
CA LYS A 611 -29.50 -19.74 -38.83
C LYS A 611 -30.39 -19.75 -40.09
N GLY A 612 -31.13 -20.84 -40.29
CA GLY A 612 -32.02 -21.05 -41.45
C GLY A 612 -31.82 -22.39 -42.18
N ASP A 613 -30.70 -23.09 -41.94
CA ASP A 613 -30.42 -24.41 -42.51
C ASP A 613 -30.54 -25.51 -41.43
N LEU A 614 -31.64 -26.27 -41.51
CA LEU A 614 -32.00 -27.30 -40.53
C LEU A 614 -31.04 -28.52 -40.53
N VAL A 615 -30.41 -28.82 -41.67
CA VAL A 615 -29.50 -29.97 -41.80
C VAL A 615 -28.18 -29.65 -41.11
N ALA A 616 -27.61 -28.49 -41.41
CA ALA A 616 -26.35 -28.06 -40.83
C ALA A 616 -26.48 -27.70 -39.32
N GLN A 617 -27.66 -27.29 -38.85
CA GLN A 617 -27.95 -27.15 -37.41
C GLN A 617 -27.95 -28.51 -36.66
N ASN A 618 -28.48 -29.56 -37.29
CA ASN A 618 -28.50 -30.90 -36.71
C ASN A 618 -27.09 -31.52 -36.63
N GLU A 619 -26.22 -31.24 -37.60
CA GLU A 619 -24.81 -31.65 -37.54
C GLU A 619 -24.04 -30.92 -36.43
N LEU A 620 -24.25 -29.61 -36.27
CA LEU A 620 -23.67 -28.83 -35.17
C LEU A 620 -24.14 -29.31 -33.78
N LEU A 621 -25.38 -29.81 -33.67
CA LEU A 621 -25.90 -30.42 -32.43
C LEU A 621 -25.20 -31.75 -32.10
N LYS A 622 -24.83 -32.54 -33.12
CA LYS A 622 -24.04 -33.78 -32.93
C LYS A 622 -22.62 -33.47 -32.45
N LEU A 623 -21.95 -32.49 -33.07
CA LEU A 623 -20.62 -32.02 -32.65
C LEU A 623 -20.61 -31.44 -31.22
N LYS A 624 -21.66 -30.71 -30.82
CA LYS A 624 -21.82 -30.19 -29.45
C LYS A 624 -21.90 -31.31 -28.39
N ARG A 625 -22.41 -32.49 -28.75
CA ARG A 625 -22.52 -33.64 -27.83
C ARG A 625 -21.23 -34.46 -27.70
N GLN A 626 -20.30 -34.32 -28.66
CA GLN A 626 -19.06 -35.10 -28.68
C GLN A 626 -17.94 -34.52 -27.79
N GLY A 627 -18.08 -33.29 -27.27
CA GLY A 627 -17.05 -32.64 -26.44
C GLY A 627 -15.81 -32.22 -27.24
N PRO A 628 -14.84 -31.50 -26.65
CA PRO A 628 -13.55 -31.25 -27.31
C PRO A 628 -12.78 -32.58 -27.50
N PRO A 629 -12.01 -32.75 -28.58
CA PRO A 629 -11.21 -33.96 -28.77
C PRO A 629 -10.21 -34.12 -27.61
N GLY A 630 -10.10 -35.34 -27.07
CA GLY A 630 -9.19 -35.64 -25.97
C GLY A 630 -7.71 -35.46 -26.36
N PRO A 631 -6.80 -35.34 -25.38
CA PRO A 631 -5.38 -35.04 -25.62
C PRO A 631 -4.65 -36.08 -26.49
N GLU A 632 -5.17 -37.31 -26.62
CA GLU A 632 -4.57 -38.36 -27.46
C GLU A 632 -5.08 -38.40 -28.92
N GLN A 633 -6.11 -37.64 -29.30
CA GLN A 633 -6.56 -37.52 -30.69
C GLN A 633 -5.82 -36.41 -31.48
N ALA A 634 -4.74 -35.87 -30.91
CA ALA A 634 -3.96 -34.76 -31.48
C ALA A 634 -2.68 -35.23 -32.19
N ARG A 635 -2.72 -36.35 -32.92
CA ARG A 635 -1.57 -36.83 -33.70
C ARG A 635 -1.80 -37.08 -35.19
N ASP A 636 -2.96 -36.72 -35.73
CA ASP A 636 -3.16 -36.60 -37.18
C ASP A 636 -3.58 -35.18 -37.55
#